data_AF-A0A914BCQ9-F1
#
_entry.id   AF-A0A914BCQ9-F1
#
_cell.length_a   1.000
_cell.length_b   1.000
_cell.length_c   1.000
_cell.angle_alpha   90.00
_cell.angle_beta   90.00
_cell.angle_gamma   90.00
#
_symmetry.space_group_name_H-M   'P 1'
#
loop_
_entity.id
_entity.type
_entity.pdbx_description
1 polymer ?
#
loop_
_entity_poly.entity_id
_entity_poly.type
_entity_poly.pdbx_seq_one_letter_code
_entity_poly.pdbx_strand_id
1 'polypeptide(L)'
;MPVYVRKNLLSITPESLGNRSSDEEDYIRDPEQMYDVLPQPFRLVNKIVNLIFDLAWEVISERESARIAEKSRVRPPQYDCAIPLPDYGQALCLADSPDGRYVFFGMPHGITMIDAMTQAPIASWDHGSEDVSICSLKICLVGVQTYLIVAIDTAGTGRLLCSAFDAILPIKTFNEDSAGSVITDAFISRDGDYVSVALQNGTDVWLDVWHLPRDNWLRELETAHSNAVKQQQQQQQQQQQQAKPVEADKLDSSIEMATSIEGITTDIAKSTSSGSPRGSPTPHPGGHATTPATVAAPSLNVSQMSKPTTVLRVRPPPSTLTGVTGSVASVFRAIDEGQVVGLGTKQHLVSDQHLEKRRQVFRQQHQDQLRFLNEQEDKACPRPMCVFLNPSFLLVTGLESSNDRPNSVAVAWTGSPNVCHYNLLKPSKGNNDRRTTTSDLEHKPDIVWPFGSDITCLAASPCTSLLAVGHRDGTLTIYDQHMGMPQAVQKLSAAGAVSHVHFLNPGILPPSQSPRDPSSSVTPDTHLMAYCTDGSVSVVRCGYEGAPTLRVMEPASSNDVDRVVSVQPLTGIPQVVVVVRGGGEVSLVDVRRGHALCVVALRAADCRLTAVVPPVLTPAANANMLYVKGVKEASEGSDETPDNNMFVFPLRSFPALDPFMKNPTDLQPYSVHVTAQKRFDYLLSKRLSLQNERQQRMQRRWHHLSPQVIPCK
;
A
#
# COMPACT_ATOMS: atom_id res chain seq x y z
N MET A 1 -5.05 -71.70 11.35
CA MET A 1 -6.40 -71.11 11.53
C MET A 1 -6.41 -69.74 10.85
N PRO A 2 -7.39 -69.43 10.00
CA PRO A 2 -7.43 -68.20 9.22
C PRO A 2 -7.90 -67.02 10.09
N VAL A 3 -7.19 -65.89 10.01
CA VAL A 3 -7.58 -64.63 10.63
C VAL A 3 -8.60 -63.95 9.71
N TYR A 4 -9.86 -63.94 10.15
CA TYR A 4 -10.94 -63.20 9.50
C TYR A 4 -10.66 -61.70 9.58
N VAL A 5 -10.40 -61.07 8.43
CA VAL A 5 -10.37 -59.61 8.29
C VAL A 5 -11.81 -59.11 8.31
N ARG A 6 -12.19 -58.35 9.34
CA ARG A 6 -13.46 -57.61 9.34
C ARG A 6 -13.41 -56.52 8.27
N LYS A 7 -14.21 -56.70 7.21
CA LYS A 7 -14.62 -55.60 6.33
C LYS A 7 -15.61 -54.71 7.11
N ASN A 8 -15.49 -53.39 6.93
CA ASN A 8 -16.38 -52.30 7.39
C ASN A 8 -15.99 -51.55 8.68
N LEU A 9 -14.91 -50.75 8.61
CA LEU A 9 -14.62 -49.69 9.61
C LEU A 9 -14.39 -48.32 8.96
N LEU A 10 -15.12 -48.01 7.88
CA LEU A 10 -15.12 -46.68 7.26
C LEU A 10 -16.53 -46.32 6.78
N SER A 11 -17.43 -46.05 7.72
CA SER A 11 -18.64 -45.25 7.47
C SER A 11 -18.94 -44.42 8.71
N ILE A 12 -18.14 -43.37 8.92
CA ILE A 12 -18.56 -42.27 9.81
C ILE A 12 -19.51 -41.40 8.97
N THR A 13 -20.72 -41.89 8.78
CA THR A 13 -21.87 -41.04 8.46
C THR A 13 -22.27 -40.34 9.76
N PRO A 14 -22.55 -39.02 9.75
CA PRO A 14 -23.02 -38.32 10.95
C PRO A 14 -24.32 -38.97 11.47
N GLU A 15 -24.49 -38.98 12.80
CA GLU A 15 -25.61 -39.64 13.52
C GLU A 15 -27.02 -39.11 13.17
N SER A 16 -27.14 -38.12 12.29
CA SER A 16 -28.41 -37.48 11.88
C SER A 16 -29.35 -38.36 11.03
N LEU A 17 -28.99 -39.60 10.72
CA LEU A 17 -29.77 -40.46 9.81
C LEU A 17 -30.22 -41.80 10.44
N GLY A 18 -30.00 -41.99 11.74
CA GLY A 18 -30.19 -43.30 12.40
C GLY A 18 -31.45 -43.50 13.24
N ASN A 19 -32.27 -42.46 13.49
CA ASN A 19 -33.43 -42.59 14.37
C ASN A 19 -34.65 -41.88 13.77
N ARG A 20 -35.50 -42.64 13.07
CA ARG A 20 -36.89 -42.27 12.78
C ARG A 20 -37.80 -43.21 13.57
N SER A 21 -37.98 -42.89 14.85
CA SER A 21 -38.99 -43.52 15.70
C SER A 21 -40.24 -42.62 15.73
N SER A 22 -41.35 -43.15 15.21
CA SER A 22 -42.77 -42.86 15.50
C SER A 22 -43.16 -41.43 15.91
N ASP A 23 -43.92 -40.78 15.02
CA ASP A 23 -44.42 -39.40 15.03
C ASP A 23 -45.35 -38.95 16.20
N GLU A 24 -45.35 -39.59 17.37
CA GLU A 24 -46.31 -39.26 18.45
C GLU A 24 -45.72 -38.60 19.72
N GLU A 25 -44.40 -38.59 19.92
CA GLU A 25 -43.78 -38.05 21.16
C GLU A 25 -43.05 -36.70 21.01
N ASP A 26 -42.96 -36.13 19.80
CA ASP A 26 -42.21 -34.88 19.54
C ASP A 26 -42.93 -33.59 19.99
N TYR A 27 -44.23 -33.68 20.35
CA TYR A 27 -45.03 -32.51 20.80
C TYR A 27 -44.55 -31.88 22.11
N ILE A 28 -43.72 -32.57 22.89
CA ILE A 28 -43.33 -32.13 24.24
C ILE A 28 -42.05 -31.26 24.21
N ARG A 29 -41.33 -31.17 23.08
CA ARG A 29 -40.02 -30.48 23.02
C ARG A 29 -40.00 -29.13 22.30
N ASP A 30 -41.03 -28.77 21.55
CA ASP A 30 -41.07 -27.51 20.78
C ASP A 30 -42.39 -26.75 21.04
N PRO A 31 -42.38 -25.68 21.87
CA PRO A 31 -43.55 -24.85 22.15
C PRO A 31 -44.15 -24.16 20.90
N GLU A 32 -43.37 -24.02 19.82
CA GLU A 32 -43.83 -23.38 18.58
C GLU A 32 -44.66 -24.33 17.71
N GLN A 33 -44.63 -25.63 17.99
CA GLN A 33 -45.38 -26.65 17.25
C GLN A 33 -46.92 -26.52 17.42
N MET A 34 -47.37 -25.76 18.43
CA MET A 34 -48.79 -25.40 18.61
C MET A 34 -49.32 -24.48 17.50
N TYR A 35 -48.43 -23.77 16.79
CA TYR A 35 -48.78 -22.87 15.68
C TYR A 35 -48.54 -23.52 14.30
N ASP A 36 -48.02 -24.75 14.27
CA ASP A 36 -47.71 -25.51 13.05
C ASP A 36 -48.91 -26.33 12.55
N VAL A 37 -49.88 -25.65 11.94
CA VAL A 37 -51.13 -26.24 11.42
C VAL A 37 -50.91 -27.17 10.20
N LEU A 38 -49.76 -27.09 9.54
CA LEU A 38 -49.49 -27.82 8.30
C LEU A 38 -48.88 -29.22 8.55
N PRO A 39 -49.28 -30.25 7.78
CA PRO A 39 -48.64 -31.57 7.80
C PRO A 39 -47.25 -31.55 7.12
N GLN A 40 -46.39 -32.52 7.44
CA GLN A 40 -45.14 -32.74 6.69
C GLN A 40 -45.47 -33.17 5.24
N PRO A 41 -44.77 -32.68 4.20
CA PRO A 41 -43.56 -31.84 4.23
C PRO A 41 -43.84 -30.31 4.22
N PHE A 42 -45.10 -29.89 4.12
CA PHE A 42 -45.48 -28.48 3.97
C PHE A 42 -45.11 -27.62 5.19
N ARG A 43 -45.06 -28.21 6.38
CA ARG A 43 -44.55 -27.56 7.60
C ARG A 43 -43.10 -27.11 7.47
N LEU A 44 -42.22 -27.99 6.99
CA LEU A 44 -40.81 -27.68 6.78
C LEU A 44 -40.67 -26.57 5.73
N VAL A 45 -41.45 -26.64 4.65
CA VAL A 45 -41.50 -25.59 3.62
C VAL A 45 -41.93 -24.26 4.23
N ASN A 46 -42.99 -24.23 5.06
CA ASN A 46 -43.48 -23.02 5.72
C ASN A 46 -42.43 -22.40 6.65
N LYS A 47 -41.73 -23.21 7.47
CA LYS A 47 -40.65 -22.72 8.34
C LYS A 47 -39.49 -22.13 7.54
N ILE A 48 -39.08 -22.78 6.45
CA ILE A 48 -38.00 -22.28 5.59
C ILE A 48 -38.43 -20.98 4.90
N VAL A 49 -39.66 -20.90 4.39
CA VAL A 49 -40.19 -19.70 3.73
C VAL A 49 -40.26 -18.52 4.70
N ASN A 50 -40.78 -18.72 5.91
CA ASN A 50 -40.84 -17.67 6.92
C ASN A 50 -39.45 -17.23 7.37
N LEU A 51 -38.51 -18.17 7.58
CA LEU A 51 -37.12 -17.83 7.88
C LEU A 51 -36.48 -16.99 6.77
N ILE A 52 -36.73 -17.33 5.50
CA ILE A 52 -36.24 -16.53 4.35
C ILE A 52 -36.87 -15.13 4.37
N PHE A 53 -38.17 -15.02 4.67
CA PHE A 53 -38.84 -13.72 4.79
C PHE A 53 -38.29 -12.89 5.95
N ASP A 54 -38.06 -13.48 7.12
CA ASP A 54 -37.52 -12.80 8.28
C ASP A 54 -36.09 -12.30 8.02
N LEU A 55 -35.23 -13.16 7.47
CA LEU A 55 -33.87 -12.79 7.07
C LEU A 55 -33.88 -11.70 5.98
N ALA A 56 -34.77 -11.80 4.99
CA ALA A 56 -34.90 -10.78 3.95
C ALA A 56 -35.41 -9.47 4.54
N TRP A 57 -36.35 -9.50 5.47
CA TRP A 57 -36.92 -8.33 6.12
C TRP A 57 -35.89 -7.63 7.00
N GLU A 58 -35.06 -8.37 7.74
CA GLU A 58 -33.95 -7.82 8.51
C GLU A 58 -32.97 -7.06 7.59
N VAL A 59 -32.54 -7.69 6.49
CA VAL A 59 -31.68 -7.05 5.49
C VAL A 59 -32.33 -5.82 4.85
N ILE A 60 -33.62 -5.88 4.52
CA ILE A 60 -34.36 -4.75 3.93
C ILE A 60 -34.49 -3.61 4.95
N SER A 61 -34.81 -3.93 6.21
CA SER A 61 -34.95 -2.95 7.29
C SER A 61 -33.62 -2.26 7.58
N GLU A 62 -32.51 -2.99 7.63
CA GLU A 62 -31.17 -2.41 7.75
C GLU A 62 -30.87 -1.48 6.58
N ARG A 63 -31.11 -1.91 5.34
CA ARG A 63 -30.90 -1.09 4.14
C ARG A 63 -31.76 0.17 4.14
N GLU A 64 -33.03 0.08 4.51
CA GLU A 64 -33.92 1.24 4.54
C GLU A 64 -33.56 2.19 5.69
N SER A 65 -33.15 1.67 6.86
CA SER A 65 -32.64 2.50 7.96
C SER A 65 -31.38 3.27 7.57
N ALA A 66 -30.46 2.62 6.85
CA ALA A 66 -29.28 3.26 6.28
C ALA A 66 -29.66 4.33 5.24
N ARG A 67 -30.62 4.02 4.36
CA ARG A 67 -31.14 4.96 3.36
C ARG A 67 -31.85 6.16 3.98
N ILE A 68 -32.59 5.98 5.07
CA ILE A 68 -33.25 7.07 5.81
C ILE A 68 -32.19 7.93 6.51
N ALA A 69 -31.19 7.32 7.15
CA ALA A 69 -30.06 8.04 7.73
C ALA A 69 -29.31 8.85 6.68
N GLU A 70 -29.12 8.30 5.48
CA GLU A 70 -28.51 8.98 4.34
C GLU A 70 -29.36 10.15 3.82
N LYS A 71 -30.68 9.95 3.64
CA LYS A 71 -31.61 11.03 3.27
C LYS A 71 -31.67 12.16 4.30
N SER A 72 -31.34 11.86 5.57
CA SER A 72 -31.27 12.85 6.65
C SER A 72 -29.94 13.61 6.70
N ARG A 73 -28.91 13.20 5.92
CA ARG A 73 -27.62 13.89 5.89
C ARG A 73 -27.78 15.23 5.16
N VAL A 74 -27.30 16.29 5.81
CA VAL A 74 -27.13 17.60 5.19
C VAL A 74 -26.22 17.45 3.97
N ARG A 75 -26.64 17.97 2.82
CA ARG A 75 -25.81 17.96 1.61
C ARG A 75 -24.49 18.68 1.91
N PRO A 76 -23.35 18.03 1.68
CA PRO A 76 -22.05 18.65 1.93
C PRO A 76 -21.89 19.90 1.05
N PRO A 77 -21.19 20.95 1.54
CA PRO A 77 -20.88 22.12 0.74
C PRO A 77 -20.06 21.74 -0.48
N GLN A 78 -20.31 22.44 -1.59
CA GLN A 78 -19.62 22.24 -2.85
C GLN A 78 -18.62 23.40 -3.06
N TYR A 79 -17.37 23.09 -3.34
CA TYR A 79 -16.32 24.08 -3.59
C TYR A 79 -15.88 24.05 -5.05
N ASP A 80 -15.91 25.23 -5.67
CA ASP A 80 -15.47 25.47 -7.04
C ASP A 80 -14.42 26.57 -7.03
N CYS A 81 -13.17 26.16 -6.86
CA CYS A 81 -12.01 27.03 -6.93
C CYS A 81 -10.89 26.35 -7.70
N ALA A 82 -11.28 25.63 -8.75
CA ALA A 82 -10.36 24.93 -9.65
C ALA A 82 -9.49 25.94 -10.39
N ILE A 83 -8.18 25.72 -10.38
CA ILE A 83 -7.22 26.48 -11.18
C ILE A 83 -6.77 25.56 -12.32
N PRO A 84 -7.03 25.90 -13.59
CA PRO A 84 -6.61 25.07 -14.72
C PRO A 84 -5.10 25.10 -14.91
N LEU A 85 -4.55 23.96 -15.32
CA LEU A 85 -3.14 23.74 -15.65
C LEU A 85 -3.06 23.13 -17.06
N PRO A 86 -3.23 23.94 -18.13
CA PRO A 86 -3.40 23.47 -19.50
C PRO A 86 -2.22 22.61 -20.00
N ASP A 87 -0.99 22.94 -19.58
CA ASP A 87 0.22 22.26 -20.02
C ASP A 87 0.28 20.77 -19.59
N TYR A 88 -0.53 20.36 -18.61
CA TYR A 88 -0.54 19.01 -18.05
C TYR A 88 -1.81 18.21 -18.36
N GLY A 89 -2.69 18.71 -19.24
CA GLY A 89 -3.95 18.06 -19.59
C GLY A 89 -3.79 16.65 -20.21
N GLN A 90 -2.67 16.41 -20.88
CA GLN A 90 -2.36 15.13 -21.52
C GLN A 90 -1.77 14.08 -20.57
N ALA A 91 -1.55 14.40 -19.29
CA ALA A 91 -0.99 13.44 -18.34
C ALA A 91 -1.88 12.19 -18.19
N LEU A 92 -1.28 10.99 -18.23
CA LEU A 92 -1.99 9.72 -18.03
C LEU A 92 -1.93 9.23 -16.58
N CYS A 93 -0.90 9.63 -15.85
CA CYS A 93 -0.74 9.32 -14.44
C CYS A 93 -0.03 10.47 -13.73
N LEU A 94 -0.14 10.47 -12.41
CA LEU A 94 0.49 11.46 -11.56
C LEU A 94 0.73 10.86 -10.18
N ALA A 95 1.74 11.36 -9.48
CA ALA A 95 2.03 10.92 -8.12
C ALA A 95 2.78 12.02 -7.35
N ASP A 96 2.50 12.09 -6.05
CA ASP A 96 3.10 13.05 -5.13
C ASP A 96 4.45 12.55 -4.61
N SER A 97 5.31 13.48 -4.19
CA SER A 97 6.49 13.13 -3.43
C SER A 97 6.10 12.78 -1.98
N PRO A 98 6.77 11.80 -1.33
CA PRO A 98 6.41 11.39 0.05
C PRO A 98 6.48 12.49 1.12
N ASP A 99 7.22 13.58 0.86
CA ASP A 99 7.32 14.77 1.71
C ASP A 99 6.37 15.91 1.31
N GLY A 100 5.59 15.69 0.24
CA GLY A 100 4.62 16.62 -0.33
C GLY A 100 5.20 17.76 -1.15
N ARG A 101 6.52 17.88 -1.32
CA ARG A 101 7.12 19.04 -2.01
C ARG A 101 6.85 19.10 -3.52
N TYR A 102 6.83 17.97 -4.20
CA TYR A 102 6.75 17.91 -5.65
C TYR A 102 5.61 17.02 -6.12
N VAL A 103 5.15 17.27 -7.35
CA VAL A 103 4.24 16.37 -8.08
C VAL A 103 4.88 15.98 -9.39
N PHE A 104 4.82 14.70 -9.71
CA PHE A 104 5.34 14.10 -10.93
C PHE A 104 4.19 13.77 -11.87
N PHE A 105 4.28 14.22 -13.12
CA PHE A 105 3.31 13.97 -14.19
C PHE A 105 3.89 13.00 -15.20
N GLY A 106 3.16 11.92 -15.48
CA GLY A 106 3.44 11.02 -16.59
C GLY A 106 2.86 11.60 -17.88
N MET A 107 3.71 12.20 -18.69
CA MET A 107 3.39 12.89 -19.93
C MET A 107 3.59 11.98 -21.16
N PRO A 108 3.04 12.35 -22.33
CA PRO A 108 3.26 11.61 -23.58
C PRO A 108 4.72 11.50 -24.02
N HIS A 109 5.58 12.44 -23.63
CA HIS A 109 7.01 12.40 -24.00
C HIS A 109 7.93 12.14 -22.81
N GLY A 110 7.39 11.86 -21.62
CA GLY A 110 8.23 11.53 -20.46
C GLY A 110 7.63 11.99 -19.16
N ILE A 111 8.44 12.60 -18.30
CA ILE A 111 8.05 12.96 -16.94
C ILE A 111 8.30 14.44 -16.70
N THR A 112 7.33 15.12 -16.12
CA THR A 112 7.51 16.50 -15.64
C THR A 112 7.33 16.56 -14.13
N MET A 113 8.26 17.23 -13.46
CA MET A 113 8.25 17.49 -12.02
C MET A 113 8.01 18.98 -11.78
N ILE A 114 6.99 19.28 -10.98
CA ILE A 114 6.65 20.65 -10.58
C ILE A 114 6.64 20.77 -9.05
N ASP A 115 6.81 21.99 -8.56
CA ASP A 115 6.57 22.32 -7.16
C ASP A 115 5.08 22.19 -6.83
N ALA A 116 4.76 21.40 -5.80
CA ALA A 116 3.39 21.05 -5.46
C ALA A 116 2.56 22.23 -4.92
N MET A 117 3.19 23.33 -4.48
CA MET A 117 2.50 24.50 -3.92
C MET A 117 2.38 25.63 -4.94
N THR A 118 3.47 25.96 -5.61
CA THR A 118 3.58 27.09 -6.53
C THR A 118 3.25 26.72 -7.97
N GLN A 119 3.19 25.42 -8.29
CA GLN A 119 3.04 24.88 -9.64
C GLN A 119 4.19 25.26 -10.58
N ALA A 120 5.30 25.77 -10.04
CA ALA A 120 6.47 26.13 -10.84
C ALA A 120 7.12 24.86 -11.42
N PRO A 121 7.47 24.84 -12.71
CA PRO A 121 8.20 23.72 -13.30
C PRO A 121 9.60 23.64 -12.70
N ILE A 122 10.01 22.43 -12.29
CA ILE A 122 11.33 22.20 -11.67
C ILE A 122 12.22 21.43 -12.63
N ALA A 123 11.76 20.28 -13.12
CA ALA A 123 12.53 19.42 -14.01
C ALA A 123 11.62 18.69 -14.98
N SER A 124 12.14 18.39 -16.17
CA SER A 124 11.49 17.51 -17.13
C SER A 124 12.50 16.51 -17.66
N TRP A 125 12.06 15.29 -17.91
CA TRP A 125 12.83 14.26 -18.58
C TRP A 125 12.03 13.72 -19.76
N ASP A 126 12.69 13.66 -20.91
CA ASP A 126 12.14 13.13 -22.16
C ASP A 126 12.84 11.81 -22.49
N HIS A 127 12.08 10.84 -22.94
CA HIS A 127 12.56 9.51 -23.31
C HIS A 127 12.81 9.35 -24.82
N GLY A 128 12.46 10.35 -25.62
CA GLY A 128 12.79 10.47 -27.04
C GLY A 128 11.90 9.69 -28.00
N SER A 129 10.85 9.02 -27.53
CA SER A 129 9.84 8.38 -28.40
C SER A 129 8.53 9.14 -28.43
N GLU A 130 8.01 9.37 -29.62
CA GLU A 130 6.80 10.16 -29.85
C GLU A 130 5.50 9.36 -29.61
N ASP A 131 5.54 8.03 -29.77
CA ASP A 131 4.35 7.16 -29.74
C ASP A 131 4.03 6.52 -28.37
N VAL A 132 4.80 6.84 -27.33
CA VAL A 132 4.80 6.08 -26.08
C VAL A 132 4.64 7.02 -24.89
N SER A 133 3.61 6.82 -24.06
CA SER A 133 3.29 7.72 -22.94
C SER A 133 3.55 7.07 -21.59
N ILE A 134 3.93 7.85 -20.58
CA ILE A 134 4.12 7.33 -19.22
C ILE A 134 2.76 7.12 -18.53
N CYS A 135 2.43 5.87 -18.19
CA CYS A 135 1.13 5.47 -17.66
C CYS A 135 1.13 5.03 -16.18
N SER A 136 2.30 4.80 -15.59
CA SER A 136 2.43 4.49 -14.16
C SER A 136 3.68 5.12 -13.56
N LEU A 137 3.55 5.65 -12.35
CA LEU A 137 4.63 6.26 -11.58
C LEU A 137 4.61 5.74 -10.13
N LYS A 138 5.78 5.38 -9.61
CA LYS A 138 6.02 5.13 -8.18
C LYS A 138 7.19 5.98 -7.71
N ILE A 139 6.99 6.76 -6.65
CA ILE A 139 8.03 7.66 -6.10
C ILE A 139 8.42 7.22 -4.70
N CYS A 140 9.72 7.25 -4.43
CA CYS A 140 10.31 7.00 -3.12
C CYS A 140 11.31 8.09 -2.77
N LEU A 141 11.22 8.65 -1.56
CA LEU A 141 12.21 9.58 -1.03
C LEU A 141 13.40 8.78 -0.48
N VAL A 142 14.61 9.04 -0.98
CA VAL A 142 15.82 8.31 -0.58
C VAL A 142 16.88 9.19 0.09
N GLY A 143 16.78 10.51 -0.08
CA GLY A 143 17.68 11.49 0.52
C GLY A 143 16.99 12.85 0.60
N VAL A 144 17.71 13.89 1.04
CA VAL A 144 17.14 15.25 1.11
C VAL A 144 16.86 15.76 -0.31
N GLN A 145 15.58 15.89 -0.66
CA GLN A 145 15.13 16.26 -2.01
C GLN A 145 15.68 15.33 -3.12
N THR A 146 15.97 14.08 -2.78
CA THR A 146 16.39 13.05 -3.73
C THR A 146 15.36 11.96 -3.80
N TYR A 147 14.84 11.70 -5.00
CA TYR A 147 13.72 10.79 -5.22
C TYR A 147 14.07 9.70 -6.24
N LEU A 148 13.73 8.46 -5.93
CA LEU A 148 13.68 7.40 -6.93
C LEU A 148 12.31 7.38 -7.58
N ILE A 149 12.29 7.25 -8.90
CA ILE A 149 11.09 7.23 -9.73
C ILE A 149 11.13 5.94 -10.54
N VAL A 150 10.13 5.09 -10.37
CA VAL A 150 9.88 3.95 -11.26
C VAL A 150 8.74 4.35 -12.18
N ALA A 151 9.02 4.40 -13.48
CA ALA A 151 8.08 4.79 -14.51
C ALA A 151 7.83 3.62 -15.47
N ILE A 152 6.57 3.36 -15.81
CA ILE A 152 6.18 2.39 -16.83
C ILE A 152 5.43 3.14 -17.92
N ASP A 153 5.78 2.85 -19.17
CA ASP A 153 5.12 3.43 -20.33
C ASP A 153 4.04 2.53 -20.94
N THR A 154 3.26 3.07 -21.87
CA THR A 154 2.17 2.36 -22.57
C THR A 154 2.66 1.17 -23.42
N ALA A 155 3.94 1.14 -23.79
CA ALA A 155 4.56 0.01 -24.48
C ALA A 155 5.06 -1.09 -23.52
N GLY A 156 4.96 -0.87 -22.20
CA GLY A 156 5.42 -1.80 -21.18
C GLY A 156 6.94 -1.73 -20.92
N THR A 157 7.59 -0.61 -21.23
CA THR A 157 8.99 -0.38 -20.86
C THR A 157 9.07 0.32 -19.51
N GLY A 158 9.74 -0.35 -18.56
CA GLY A 158 9.93 0.13 -17.20
C GLY A 158 11.30 0.75 -17.02
N ARG A 159 11.35 1.96 -16.46
CA ARG A 159 12.56 2.74 -16.24
C ARG A 159 12.68 3.15 -14.79
N LEU A 160 13.90 3.04 -14.27
CA LEU A 160 14.32 3.60 -12.99
C LEU A 160 15.04 4.92 -13.25
N LEU A 161 14.51 6.00 -12.69
CA LEU A 161 15.09 7.32 -12.72
C LEU A 161 15.35 7.82 -11.29
N CYS A 162 16.25 8.78 -11.17
CA CYS A 162 16.52 9.49 -9.92
C CYS A 162 16.37 10.99 -10.16
N SER A 163 15.55 11.65 -9.34
CA SER A 163 15.51 13.10 -9.29
C SER A 163 16.42 13.61 -8.18
N ALA A 164 17.37 14.48 -8.55
CA ALA A 164 18.30 15.13 -7.64
C ALA A 164 18.73 16.47 -8.23
N PHE A 165 18.91 17.48 -7.38
CA PHE A 165 19.40 18.82 -7.77
C PHE A 165 18.59 19.44 -8.93
N ASP A 166 17.26 19.38 -8.84
CA ASP A 166 16.33 19.90 -9.86
C ASP A 166 16.52 19.30 -11.26
N ALA A 167 17.06 18.08 -11.34
CA ALA A 167 17.14 17.28 -12.55
C ALA A 167 16.49 15.91 -12.36
N ILE A 168 16.16 15.25 -13.47
CA ILE A 168 15.72 13.84 -13.51
C ILE A 168 16.73 13.07 -14.36
N LEU A 169 17.31 12.03 -13.77
CA LEU A 169 18.44 11.27 -14.32
C LEU A 169 18.01 9.80 -14.55
N PRO A 170 18.08 9.27 -15.79
CA PRO A 170 17.75 7.86 -16.05
C PRO A 170 18.89 6.93 -15.60
N ILE A 171 18.58 5.98 -14.72
CA ILE A 171 19.56 5.03 -14.15
C ILE A 171 19.55 3.70 -14.92
N LYS A 172 18.38 3.09 -15.11
CA LYS A 172 18.26 1.76 -15.72
C LYS A 172 16.92 1.58 -16.41
N THR A 173 16.93 0.89 -17.55
CA THR A 173 15.74 0.33 -18.20
C THR A 173 15.68 -1.17 -17.89
N PHE A 174 14.59 -1.66 -17.32
CA PHE A 174 14.52 -3.01 -16.74
C PHE A 174 14.35 -4.12 -17.79
N ASN A 175 13.51 -3.92 -18.80
CA ASN A 175 13.20 -4.91 -19.84
C ASN A 175 14.15 -4.83 -21.05
N GLU A 176 15.22 -4.01 -20.98
CA GLU A 176 16.24 -3.88 -22.04
C GLU A 176 16.91 -5.23 -22.34
N ASP A 177 17.21 -6.01 -21.30
CA ASP A 177 17.92 -7.29 -21.40
C ASP A 177 16.98 -8.48 -21.69
N SER A 178 15.65 -8.26 -21.66
CA SER A 178 14.61 -9.30 -21.79
C SER A 178 13.75 -9.05 -23.03
N ALA A 179 14.33 -9.27 -24.21
CA ALA A 179 13.69 -9.01 -25.50
C ALA A 179 12.27 -9.61 -25.60
N GLY A 180 11.30 -8.77 -25.98
CA GLY A 180 9.89 -9.14 -26.14
C GLY A 180 9.06 -9.16 -24.86
N SER A 181 9.67 -8.89 -23.69
CA SER A 181 8.92 -8.78 -22.43
C SER A 181 8.33 -7.39 -22.21
N VAL A 182 7.14 -7.36 -21.63
CA VAL A 182 6.44 -6.14 -21.20
C VAL A 182 6.35 -6.10 -19.69
N ILE A 183 6.52 -4.92 -19.12
CA ILE A 183 6.39 -4.66 -17.68
C ILE A 183 4.95 -4.28 -17.40
N THR A 184 4.32 -5.01 -16.47
CA THR A 184 2.89 -4.87 -16.15
C THR A 184 2.65 -4.12 -14.84
N ASP A 185 3.58 -4.19 -13.89
CA ASP A 185 3.51 -3.48 -12.61
C ASP A 185 4.91 -3.35 -11.98
N ALA A 186 5.05 -2.45 -11.02
CA ALA A 186 6.27 -2.28 -10.24
C ALA A 186 6.00 -1.83 -8.80
N PHE A 187 6.88 -2.26 -7.91
CA PHE A 187 6.80 -1.99 -6.47
C PHE A 187 8.16 -1.53 -5.97
N ILE A 188 8.17 -0.50 -5.12
CA ILE A 188 9.38 0.05 -4.51
C ILE A 188 9.31 -0.12 -2.99
N SER A 189 10.42 -0.56 -2.40
CA SER A 189 10.55 -0.61 -0.95
C SER A 189 10.52 0.81 -0.37
N ARG A 190 10.00 0.97 0.85
CA ARG A 190 9.82 2.29 1.48
C ARG A 190 11.11 3.09 1.62
N ASP A 191 12.22 2.40 1.83
CA ASP A 191 13.54 3.02 2.00
C ASP A 191 14.31 3.16 0.67
N GLY A 192 13.77 2.62 -0.43
CA GLY A 192 14.41 2.64 -1.75
C GLY A 192 15.60 1.70 -1.92
N ASP A 193 15.76 0.69 -1.05
CA ASP A 193 16.83 -0.32 -1.14
C ASP A 193 16.52 -1.41 -2.17
N TYR A 194 15.23 -1.65 -2.43
CA TYR A 194 14.76 -2.63 -3.41
C TYR A 194 13.65 -2.08 -4.31
N VAL A 195 13.62 -2.57 -5.55
CA VAL A 195 12.52 -2.43 -6.51
C VAL A 195 12.19 -3.80 -7.08
N SER A 196 10.91 -4.13 -7.21
CA SER A 196 10.47 -5.31 -7.93
C SER A 196 9.64 -4.93 -9.14
N VAL A 197 9.84 -5.64 -10.25
CA VAL A 197 9.20 -5.37 -11.53
C VAL A 197 8.53 -6.65 -12.03
N ALA A 198 7.26 -6.56 -12.42
CA ALA A 198 6.49 -7.68 -12.95
C ALA A 198 6.61 -7.71 -14.48
N LEU A 199 7.18 -8.78 -15.02
CA LEU A 199 7.42 -8.96 -16.45
C LEU A 199 6.50 -10.06 -17.01
N GLN A 200 6.04 -9.84 -18.23
CA GLN A 200 5.25 -10.79 -18.99
C GLN A 200 5.85 -10.95 -20.40
N ASN A 201 5.99 -12.18 -20.86
CA ASN A 201 6.36 -12.52 -22.24
C ASN A 201 5.41 -13.62 -22.75
N GLY A 202 4.41 -13.22 -23.54
CA GLY A 202 3.32 -14.10 -23.94
C GLY A 202 2.55 -14.60 -22.71
N THR A 203 2.63 -15.90 -22.43
CA THR A 203 2.01 -16.56 -21.26
C THR A 203 2.96 -16.72 -20.07
N ASP A 204 4.28 -16.52 -20.25
CA ASP A 204 5.24 -16.58 -19.14
C ASP A 204 5.21 -15.25 -18.37
N VAL A 205 5.08 -15.34 -17.04
CA VAL A 205 5.04 -14.19 -16.14
C VAL A 205 5.99 -14.44 -14.99
N TRP A 206 6.76 -13.43 -14.60
CA TRP A 206 7.63 -13.48 -13.43
C TRP A 206 7.81 -12.10 -12.81
N LEU A 207 8.31 -12.08 -11.58
CA LEU A 207 8.65 -10.87 -10.82
C LEU A 207 10.15 -10.87 -10.55
N ASP A 208 10.86 -9.85 -11.02
CA ASP A 208 12.29 -9.65 -10.73
C ASP A 208 12.44 -8.63 -9.61
N VAL A 209 13.20 -8.98 -8.56
CA VAL A 209 13.56 -8.08 -7.46
C VAL A 209 15.00 -7.64 -7.63
N TRP A 210 15.20 -6.33 -7.61
CA TRP A 210 16.47 -5.64 -7.77
C TRP A 210 16.87 -4.98 -6.45
N HIS A 211 18.12 -5.17 -6.05
CA HIS A 211 18.76 -4.40 -5.00
C HIS A 211 19.37 -3.13 -5.59
N LEU A 212 19.10 -1.99 -4.95
CA LEU A 212 19.50 -0.67 -5.39
C LEU A 212 20.62 -0.16 -4.47
N PRO A 213 21.79 0.24 -5.01
CA PRO A 213 22.90 0.77 -4.21
C PRO A 213 22.64 2.23 -3.78
N ARG A 214 21.50 2.49 -3.13
CA ARG A 214 21.02 3.82 -2.71
C ARG A 214 22.08 4.64 -1.98
N ASP A 215 22.73 4.05 -0.97
CA ASP A 215 23.72 4.75 -0.15
C ASP A 215 24.97 5.15 -0.97
N ASN A 216 25.28 4.41 -2.04
CA ASN A 216 26.36 4.78 -2.97
C ASN A 216 25.90 5.90 -3.90
N TRP A 217 24.68 5.81 -4.45
CA TRP A 217 24.11 6.86 -5.30
C TRP A 217 24.08 8.22 -4.63
N LEU A 218 23.67 8.30 -3.35
CA LEU A 218 23.67 9.56 -2.61
C LEU A 218 25.08 10.18 -2.56
N ARG A 219 26.11 9.38 -2.25
CA ARG A 219 27.51 9.85 -2.21
C ARG A 219 28.05 10.22 -3.59
N GLU A 220 27.74 9.42 -4.61
CA GLU A 220 28.14 9.64 -6.00
C GLU A 220 27.53 10.95 -6.54
N LEU A 221 26.24 11.17 -6.29
CA LEU A 221 25.49 12.38 -6.67
C LEU A 221 26.04 13.63 -5.98
N GLU A 222 26.27 13.58 -4.67
CA GLU A 222 26.87 14.69 -3.91
C GLU A 222 28.28 15.05 -4.42
N THR A 223 29.10 14.04 -4.70
CA THR A 223 30.46 14.22 -5.22
C THR A 223 30.43 14.83 -6.62
N ALA A 224 29.57 14.31 -7.50
CA ALA A 224 29.44 14.80 -8.86
C ALA A 224 28.89 16.23 -8.91
N HIS A 225 27.92 16.57 -8.05
CA HIS A 225 27.41 17.93 -7.90
C HIS A 225 28.51 18.89 -7.42
N SER A 226 29.25 18.51 -6.37
CA SER A 226 30.36 19.32 -5.84
C SER A 226 31.45 19.59 -6.88
N ASN A 227 31.76 18.60 -7.73
CA ASN A 227 32.72 18.76 -8.82
C ASN A 227 32.20 19.69 -9.92
N ALA A 228 30.93 19.59 -10.28
CA ALA A 228 30.33 20.45 -11.30
C ALA A 228 30.28 21.91 -10.84
N VAL A 229 29.93 22.18 -9.58
CA VAL A 229 29.95 23.53 -9.00
C VAL A 229 31.37 24.12 -9.01
N LYS A 230 32.39 23.33 -8.64
CA LYS A 230 33.79 23.77 -8.72
C LYS A 230 34.23 24.09 -10.15
N GLN A 231 33.85 23.29 -11.13
CA GLN A 231 34.16 23.54 -12.54
C GLN A 231 33.50 24.82 -13.05
N GLN A 232 32.23 25.07 -12.69
CA GLN A 232 31.55 26.32 -13.04
C GLN A 232 32.21 27.54 -12.40
N GLN A 233 32.64 27.45 -11.13
CA GLN A 233 33.36 28.53 -10.46
C GLN A 233 34.73 28.81 -11.11
N GLN A 234 35.46 27.76 -11.53
CA GLN A 234 36.72 27.92 -12.25
C GLN A 234 36.53 28.54 -13.64
N GLN A 235 35.47 28.15 -14.37
CA GLN A 235 35.13 28.74 -15.66
C GLN A 235 34.73 30.23 -15.52
N GLN A 236 33.98 30.58 -14.48
CA GLN A 236 33.64 31.99 -14.18
C GLN A 236 34.89 32.81 -13.82
N GLN A 237 35.84 32.24 -13.07
CA GLN A 237 37.11 32.91 -12.76
C GLN A 237 38.00 33.08 -13.99
N GLN A 238 38.03 32.11 -14.92
CA GLN A 238 38.77 32.22 -16.17
C GLN A 238 38.15 33.25 -17.13
N GLN A 239 36.82 33.35 -17.19
CA GLN A 239 36.13 34.38 -17.97
C GLN A 239 36.35 35.79 -17.39
N GLN A 240 36.45 35.95 -16.06
CA GLN A 240 36.81 37.23 -15.45
C GLN A 240 38.27 37.62 -15.65
N GLN A 241 39.20 36.66 -15.81
CA GLN A 241 40.61 36.94 -16.11
C GLN A 241 40.88 37.24 -17.59
N GLN A 242 40.02 36.81 -18.52
CA GLN A 242 40.10 37.17 -19.94
C GLN A 242 39.42 38.52 -20.28
N ALA A 243 38.61 39.08 -19.39
CA ALA A 243 38.08 40.44 -19.50
C ALA A 243 39.04 41.48 -18.89
N LYS A 244 40.28 41.55 -19.41
CA LYS A 244 41.19 42.68 -19.15
C LYS A 244 41.18 43.59 -20.38
N PRO A 245 40.82 44.88 -20.28
CA PRO A 245 40.87 45.78 -21.43
C PRO A 245 42.32 46.02 -21.85
N VAL A 246 42.55 46.00 -23.16
CA VAL A 246 43.82 46.41 -23.79
C VAL A 246 43.98 47.93 -23.70
N GLU A 247 45.22 48.33 -23.42
CA GLU A 247 45.84 49.62 -23.11
C GLU A 247 45.31 50.91 -23.78
N ALA A 248 45.42 52.02 -23.02
CA ALA A 248 45.71 53.34 -23.54
C ALA A 248 46.91 53.94 -22.77
N ASP A 249 48.02 54.09 -23.51
CA ASP A 249 49.19 54.97 -23.41
C ASP A 249 49.82 55.46 -22.09
N LYS A 250 51.16 55.46 -22.15
CA LYS A 250 52.18 55.93 -21.19
C LYS A 250 52.13 57.44 -20.92
N LEU A 251 52.48 57.84 -19.69
CA LEU A 251 53.49 58.90 -19.50
C LEU A 251 54.23 58.77 -18.16
N ASP A 252 55.55 58.95 -18.25
CA ASP A 252 56.56 59.01 -17.17
C ASP A 252 56.27 60.06 -16.09
N SER A 253 56.65 59.76 -14.84
CA SER A 253 57.72 60.50 -14.16
C SER A 253 58.07 59.89 -12.80
N SER A 254 59.37 59.79 -12.59
CA SER A 254 60.08 59.29 -11.42
C SER A 254 59.88 60.16 -10.17
N ILE A 255 59.98 59.57 -8.97
CA ILE A 255 60.66 60.15 -7.78
C ILE A 255 60.92 59.01 -6.76
N GLU A 256 62.05 59.15 -6.08
CA GLU A 256 62.85 58.18 -5.33
C GLU A 256 62.34 57.83 -3.91
N MET A 257 62.59 56.56 -3.54
CA MET A 257 63.29 56.01 -2.35
C MET A 257 63.35 56.80 -1.00
N ALA A 258 62.91 56.14 0.09
CA ALA A 258 63.59 56.02 1.41
C ALA A 258 62.72 55.22 2.42
N THR A 259 63.03 53.94 2.68
CA THR A 259 63.62 53.38 3.94
C THR A 259 62.85 53.54 5.26
N SER A 260 62.39 52.38 5.76
CA SER A 260 62.56 51.80 7.12
C SER A 260 62.03 52.54 8.36
N ILE A 261 61.20 51.85 9.17
CA ILE A 261 61.54 51.27 10.50
C ILE A 261 60.28 50.72 11.20
N GLU A 262 60.54 49.70 12.00
CA GLU A 262 59.71 48.82 12.82
C GLU A 262 58.78 49.50 13.85
N GLY A 263 57.66 48.84 14.14
CA GLY A 263 57.44 48.28 15.49
C GLY A 263 56.57 49.05 16.50
N ILE A 264 55.58 48.30 17.02
CA ILE A 264 55.15 48.20 18.44
C ILE A 264 53.83 48.90 18.88
N THR A 265 52.99 48.05 19.52
CA THR A 265 51.87 48.28 20.50
C THR A 265 50.54 48.84 20.00
N THR A 266 49.47 48.04 19.91
CA THR A 266 48.54 47.50 20.94
C THR A 266 47.43 48.49 21.38
N ASP A 267 46.21 47.97 21.26
CA ASP A 267 45.09 48.09 22.20
C ASP A 267 43.91 49.07 21.95
N ILE A 268 42.78 48.42 21.65
CA ILE A 268 41.52 48.38 22.42
C ILE A 268 40.45 49.47 22.22
N ALA A 269 39.22 48.94 22.10
CA ALA A 269 37.87 49.48 22.38
C ALA A 269 37.22 50.36 21.31
N LYS A 270 36.22 49.81 20.59
CA LYS A 270 34.78 49.78 20.96
C LYS A 270 34.20 51.19 21.13
N SER A 271 33.32 51.60 20.23
CA SER A 271 31.87 51.41 20.41
C SER A 271 31.08 52.18 19.36
N THR A 272 30.17 51.46 18.72
CA THR A 272 29.15 51.93 17.80
C THR A 272 27.83 52.06 18.54
N SER A 273 27.21 53.22 18.43
CA SER A 273 25.80 53.53 18.68
C SER A 273 25.57 54.87 17.99
N SER A 274 24.50 55.21 17.28
CA SER A 274 23.12 54.76 17.26
C SER A 274 22.40 55.68 16.26
N GLY A 275 21.27 55.25 15.70
CA GLY A 275 20.19 56.20 15.38
C GLY A 275 19.74 56.26 13.92
N SER A 276 18.72 55.47 13.59
CA SER A 276 17.68 55.74 12.59
C SER A 276 16.80 56.95 13.04
N PRO A 277 15.71 57.38 12.36
CA PRO A 277 15.13 56.97 11.07
C PRO A 277 14.54 58.14 10.20
N ARG A 278 13.84 57.73 9.12
CA ARG A 278 12.66 58.32 8.44
C ARG A 278 12.86 59.15 7.17
N GLY A 279 12.17 58.67 6.12
CA GLY A 279 11.70 59.47 4.99
C GLY A 279 11.43 58.61 3.75
N SER A 280 10.19 58.17 3.55
CA SER A 280 9.70 57.71 2.24
C SER A 280 9.46 58.93 1.33
N PRO A 281 9.55 58.79 -0.01
CA PRO A 281 8.31 58.55 -0.78
C PRO A 281 8.46 57.63 -2.01
N THR A 282 7.32 57.15 -2.48
CA THR A 282 7.02 56.34 -3.69
C THR A 282 7.59 56.87 -5.02
N PRO A 283 7.79 56.00 -6.04
CA PRO A 283 6.84 56.02 -7.19
C PRO A 283 6.57 54.64 -7.87
N HIS A 284 5.48 54.57 -8.65
CA HIS A 284 5.14 53.55 -9.65
C HIS A 284 5.97 53.72 -10.95
N PRO A 285 5.70 52.98 -12.06
CA PRO A 285 6.07 51.58 -12.32
C PRO A 285 6.87 51.48 -13.64
N GLY A 286 7.95 50.69 -13.68
CA GLY A 286 8.69 50.51 -14.92
C GLY A 286 10.09 50.01 -14.68
N GLY A 287 10.26 48.70 -14.76
CA GLY A 287 11.55 48.05 -14.62
C GLY A 287 11.34 46.56 -14.69
N HIS A 288 11.72 45.96 -15.82
CA HIS A 288 11.86 44.53 -15.97
C HIS A 288 12.57 43.97 -14.75
N ALA A 289 11.84 43.21 -13.93
CA ALA A 289 12.45 42.37 -12.92
C ALA A 289 13.21 41.29 -13.69
N THR A 290 14.52 41.45 -13.75
CA THR A 290 15.45 40.36 -14.03
C THR A 290 15.14 39.24 -13.04
N THR A 291 14.52 38.18 -13.54
CA THR A 291 14.48 36.89 -12.88
C THR A 291 15.91 36.50 -12.49
N PRO A 292 16.17 36.04 -11.25
CA PRO A 292 17.43 35.38 -10.97
C PRO A 292 17.51 34.16 -11.89
N ALA A 293 18.61 34.09 -12.64
CA ALA A 293 18.87 33.02 -13.59
C ALA A 293 18.73 31.65 -12.91
N THR A 294 17.84 30.82 -13.45
CA THR A 294 17.72 29.41 -13.12
C THR A 294 19.10 28.77 -13.30
N VAL A 295 19.65 28.20 -12.23
CA VAL A 295 20.92 27.49 -12.27
C VAL A 295 20.73 26.29 -13.19
N ALA A 296 21.36 26.29 -14.35
CA ALA A 296 21.32 25.15 -15.26
C ALA A 296 21.87 23.92 -14.51
N ALA A 297 21.05 22.87 -14.43
CA ALA A 297 21.44 21.63 -13.76
C ALA A 297 22.77 21.12 -14.35
N PRO A 298 23.75 20.75 -13.50
CA PRO A 298 24.97 20.14 -13.99
C PRO A 298 24.62 18.86 -14.75
N SER A 299 25.22 18.64 -15.92
CA SER A 299 25.12 17.38 -16.68
C SER A 299 25.84 16.27 -15.91
N LEU A 300 25.18 15.75 -14.88
CA LEU A 300 25.65 14.65 -14.05
C LEU A 300 25.75 13.40 -14.92
N ASN A 301 26.97 12.87 -15.08
CA ASN A 301 27.21 11.73 -15.94
C ASN A 301 26.77 10.43 -15.26
N VAL A 302 25.56 9.97 -15.57
CA VAL A 302 24.92 8.79 -14.94
C VAL A 302 25.67 7.48 -15.23
N SER A 303 26.50 7.43 -16.28
CA SER A 303 27.24 6.22 -16.66
C SER A 303 28.25 5.74 -15.60
N GLN A 304 28.63 6.60 -14.65
CA GLN A 304 29.55 6.29 -13.55
C GLN A 304 28.85 5.80 -12.28
N MET A 305 27.52 5.84 -12.24
CA MET A 305 26.78 5.45 -11.06
C MET A 305 26.81 3.93 -10.86
N SER A 306 26.82 3.50 -9.59
CA SER A 306 26.73 2.09 -9.25
C SER A 306 25.46 1.45 -9.83
N LYS A 307 25.56 0.25 -10.38
CA LYS A 307 24.43 -0.38 -11.11
C LYS A 307 23.52 -1.19 -10.16
N PRO A 308 22.19 -1.17 -10.37
CA PRO A 308 21.27 -2.10 -9.72
C PRO A 308 21.65 -3.56 -9.99
N THR A 309 21.39 -4.45 -9.04
CA THR A 309 21.64 -5.90 -9.19
C THR A 309 20.37 -6.71 -8.95
N THR A 310 20.07 -7.68 -9.82
CA THR A 310 18.95 -8.61 -9.60
C THR A 310 19.33 -9.60 -8.49
N VAL A 311 18.45 -9.75 -7.50
CA VAL A 311 18.68 -10.62 -6.33
C VAL A 311 17.73 -11.81 -6.26
N LEU A 312 16.54 -11.69 -6.85
CA LEU A 312 15.50 -12.73 -6.78
C LEU A 312 14.63 -12.67 -8.02
N ARG A 313 14.32 -13.83 -8.58
CA ARG A 313 13.26 -14.01 -9.59
C ARG A 313 12.18 -14.92 -9.02
N VAL A 314 10.93 -14.46 -9.06
CA VAL A 314 9.77 -15.20 -8.56
C VAL A 314 8.82 -15.49 -9.70
N ARG A 315 8.45 -16.76 -9.88
CA ARG A 315 7.39 -17.17 -10.81
C ARG A 315 6.08 -17.48 -10.07
N PRO A 316 4.92 -17.40 -10.75
CA PRO A 316 3.67 -17.88 -10.21
C PRO A 316 3.85 -19.30 -9.67
N PRO A 317 3.45 -19.58 -8.42
CA PRO A 317 3.48 -20.94 -7.92
C PRO A 317 2.59 -21.81 -8.83
N PRO A 318 2.90 -23.11 -8.97
CA PRO A 318 1.95 -24.03 -9.56
C PRO A 318 0.61 -23.91 -8.81
N SER A 319 -0.49 -24.17 -9.52
CA SER A 319 -1.87 -24.08 -9.02
C SER A 319 -2.13 -24.84 -7.71
N THR A 320 -1.19 -25.70 -7.34
CA THR A 320 -1.12 -26.47 -6.11
C THR A 320 0.29 -26.42 -5.54
N LEU A 321 0.42 -25.75 -4.38
CA LEU A 321 1.63 -25.85 -3.56
C LEU A 321 1.59 -27.19 -2.82
N THR A 322 2.04 -28.26 -3.47
CA THR A 322 2.37 -29.50 -2.77
C THR A 322 3.58 -29.22 -1.90
N GLY A 323 3.40 -29.26 -0.57
CA GLY A 323 4.50 -29.12 0.38
C GLY A 323 5.63 -30.09 0.04
N VAL A 324 6.87 -29.58 0.06
CA VAL A 324 8.08 -30.35 -0.25
C VAL A 324 8.08 -31.64 0.58
N THR A 325 8.05 -32.77 -0.14
CA THR A 325 7.97 -34.13 0.36
C THR A 325 9.02 -34.41 1.44
N GLY A 326 8.58 -34.45 2.70
CA GLY A 326 9.18 -35.31 3.73
C GLY A 326 8.41 -36.63 3.76
N SER A 327 9.10 -37.73 4.05
CA SER A 327 8.45 -39.02 4.32
C SER A 327 7.39 -38.86 5.42
N VAL A 328 6.25 -39.57 5.28
CA VAL A 328 5.20 -39.64 6.32
C VAL A 328 5.79 -40.01 7.70
N ALA A 329 6.87 -40.80 7.73
CA ALA A 329 7.57 -41.15 8.97
C ALA A 329 8.28 -39.95 9.65
N SER A 330 8.78 -39.00 8.87
CA SER A 330 9.38 -37.76 9.42
C SER A 330 8.33 -36.83 10.04
N VAL A 331 7.10 -36.88 9.52
CA VAL A 331 5.95 -36.14 10.04
C VAL A 331 5.48 -36.71 11.37
N PHE A 332 5.36 -38.03 11.48
CA PHE A 332 4.97 -38.68 12.75
C PHE A 332 6.01 -38.49 13.86
N ARG A 333 7.31 -38.50 13.55
CA ARG A 333 8.36 -38.20 14.54
C ARG A 333 8.24 -36.79 15.14
N ALA A 334 7.94 -35.78 14.32
CA ALA A 334 7.79 -34.40 14.80
C ALA A 334 6.52 -34.21 15.66
N ILE A 335 5.47 -35.03 15.42
CA ILE A 335 4.24 -35.04 16.23
C ILE A 335 4.51 -35.67 17.60
N ASP A 336 5.24 -36.77 17.66
CA ASP A 336 5.59 -37.45 18.92
C ASP A 336 6.52 -36.61 19.81
N GLU A 337 7.36 -35.75 19.22
CA GLU A 337 8.24 -34.82 19.94
C GLU A 337 7.52 -33.53 20.39
N GLY A 338 6.22 -33.38 20.12
CA GLY A 338 5.43 -32.21 20.54
C GLY A 338 5.81 -30.89 19.85
N GLN A 339 6.51 -30.96 18.72
CA GLN A 339 6.99 -29.77 17.98
C GLN A 339 5.95 -29.18 17.01
N VAL A 340 4.75 -29.74 16.94
CA VAL A 340 3.74 -29.33 15.95
C VAL A 340 2.58 -28.59 16.62
N VAL A 341 2.75 -27.29 16.78
CA VAL A 341 1.64 -26.33 16.82
C VAL A 341 1.94 -25.18 15.86
N GLY A 342 1.17 -25.09 14.77
CA GLY A 342 0.81 -23.81 14.15
C GLY A 342 1.83 -23.04 13.30
N LEU A 343 2.97 -23.60 12.89
CA LEU A 343 3.97 -22.81 12.12
C LEU A 343 3.73 -22.69 10.61
N GLY A 344 2.73 -23.36 10.03
CA GLY A 344 2.39 -23.24 8.60
C GLY A 344 3.49 -23.66 7.61
N THR A 345 4.70 -23.96 8.08
CA THR A 345 5.88 -24.15 7.25
C THR A 345 5.89 -25.50 6.53
N LYS A 346 5.04 -26.49 6.91
CA LYS A 346 4.97 -27.79 6.22
C LYS A 346 3.65 -28.61 6.27
N GLN A 347 2.51 -28.13 6.76
CA GLN A 347 1.39 -29.06 7.07
C GLN A 347 -0.02 -28.52 6.80
N HIS A 348 -0.49 -28.71 5.56
CA HIS A 348 -1.84 -29.18 5.21
C HIS A 348 -1.76 -29.74 3.77
N LEU A 349 -1.50 -31.04 3.64
CA LEU A 349 -1.23 -31.67 2.34
C LEU A 349 -2.56 -31.98 1.61
N VAL A 350 -3.13 -30.99 0.93
CA VAL A 350 -4.15 -31.26 -0.10
C VAL A 350 -3.41 -31.51 -1.41
N SER A 351 -3.29 -32.76 -1.83
CA SER A 351 -2.65 -33.09 -3.11
C SER A 351 -3.53 -32.70 -4.29
N ASP A 352 -2.93 -32.49 -5.46
CA ASP A 352 -3.62 -32.25 -6.73
C ASP A 352 -4.67 -33.31 -7.00
N GLN A 353 -4.33 -34.57 -6.70
CA GLN A 353 -5.24 -35.71 -6.85
C GLN A 353 -6.44 -35.59 -5.91
N HIS A 354 -6.27 -35.09 -4.69
CA HIS A 354 -7.37 -34.88 -3.74
C HIS A 354 -8.29 -33.75 -4.19
N LEU A 355 -7.74 -32.65 -4.69
CA LEU A 355 -8.52 -31.55 -5.26
C LEU A 355 -9.22 -31.96 -6.55
N GLU A 356 -8.55 -32.70 -7.43
CA GLU A 356 -9.13 -33.20 -8.67
C GLU A 356 -10.27 -34.17 -8.37
N LYS A 357 -10.09 -35.07 -7.40
CA LYS A 357 -11.16 -35.96 -6.96
C LYS A 357 -12.34 -35.18 -6.37
N ARG A 358 -12.10 -34.13 -5.58
CA ARG A 358 -13.17 -33.24 -5.08
C ARG A 358 -13.87 -32.47 -6.19
N ARG A 359 -13.12 -31.95 -7.18
CA ARG A 359 -13.67 -31.30 -8.38
C ARG A 359 -14.51 -32.26 -9.19
N GLN A 360 -14.06 -33.50 -9.37
CA GLN A 360 -14.83 -34.54 -10.07
C GLN A 360 -16.11 -34.88 -9.31
N VAL A 361 -16.05 -35.07 -7.98
CA VAL A 361 -17.24 -35.31 -7.15
C VAL A 361 -18.21 -34.12 -7.23
N PHE A 362 -17.71 -32.89 -7.11
CA PHE A 362 -18.53 -31.69 -7.23
C PHE A 362 -19.17 -31.57 -8.62
N ARG A 363 -18.39 -31.76 -9.70
CA ARG A 363 -18.90 -31.75 -11.08
C ARG A 363 -19.95 -32.81 -11.31
N GLN A 364 -19.77 -34.00 -10.74
CA GLN A 364 -20.74 -35.09 -10.82
C GLN A 364 -22.03 -34.75 -10.05
N GLN A 365 -21.92 -34.16 -8.85
CA GLN A 365 -23.06 -33.80 -8.02
C GLN A 365 -23.85 -32.60 -8.55
N HIS A 366 -23.17 -31.64 -9.19
CA HIS A 366 -23.74 -30.39 -9.67
C HIS A 366 -23.79 -30.32 -11.20
N GLN A 367 -23.79 -31.48 -11.87
CA GLN A 367 -23.69 -31.57 -13.34
C GLN A 367 -24.78 -30.75 -14.04
N ASP A 368 -26.01 -30.75 -13.53
CA ASP A 368 -27.14 -30.02 -14.13
C ASP A 368 -27.04 -28.50 -13.93
N GLN A 369 -26.39 -28.04 -12.86
CA GLN A 369 -26.17 -26.62 -12.57
C GLN A 369 -24.98 -26.06 -13.36
N LEU A 370 -23.97 -26.89 -13.62
CA LEU A 370 -22.76 -26.51 -14.36
C LEU A 370 -22.98 -26.36 -15.87
N ARG A 371 -24.06 -26.89 -16.43
CA ARG A 371 -24.41 -26.75 -17.87
C ARG A 371 -24.59 -25.29 -18.32
N PHE A 372 -24.87 -24.41 -17.38
CA PHE A 372 -25.11 -22.97 -17.62
C PHE A 372 -23.89 -22.10 -17.30
N LEU A 373 -22.79 -22.69 -16.78
CA LEU A 373 -21.54 -21.97 -16.61
C LEU A 373 -20.78 -21.96 -17.93
N ASN A 374 -20.34 -20.78 -18.37
CA ASN A 374 -19.45 -20.65 -19.53
C ASN A 374 -18.12 -21.36 -19.22
N GLU A 375 -17.73 -22.34 -20.05
CA GLU A 375 -16.45 -23.06 -19.92
C GLU A 375 -15.24 -22.22 -20.36
N GLN A 376 -15.47 -21.01 -20.89
CA GLN A 376 -14.45 -20.08 -21.34
C GLN A 376 -14.38 -18.86 -20.41
N GLU A 377 -13.74 -19.03 -19.25
CA GLU A 377 -12.96 -17.92 -18.71
C GLU A 377 -11.58 -18.04 -19.37
N ASP A 378 -11.28 -17.15 -20.31
CA ASP A 378 -9.89 -16.89 -20.72
C ASP A 378 -9.09 -16.70 -19.45
N LYS A 379 -8.23 -17.67 -19.11
CA LYS A 379 -7.39 -17.59 -17.92
C LYS A 379 -6.46 -16.39 -18.08
N ALA A 380 -6.86 -15.26 -17.52
CA ALA A 380 -6.05 -14.08 -17.46
C ALA A 380 -4.68 -14.44 -16.87
N CYS A 381 -3.61 -13.89 -17.45
CA CYS A 381 -2.26 -14.12 -16.94
C CYS A 381 -2.17 -13.68 -15.47
N PRO A 382 -1.58 -14.49 -14.59
CA PRO A 382 -1.51 -14.19 -13.17
C PRO A 382 -0.67 -12.93 -12.94
N ARG A 383 -1.18 -11.97 -12.18
CA ARG A 383 -0.46 -10.73 -11.81
C ARG A 383 0.10 -10.85 -10.40
N PRO A 384 1.34 -10.43 -10.15
CA PRO A 384 1.92 -10.47 -8.82
C PRO A 384 1.43 -9.30 -7.97
N MET A 385 1.36 -9.52 -6.66
CA MET A 385 1.25 -8.52 -5.61
C MET A 385 2.49 -8.65 -4.73
N CYS A 386 3.12 -7.53 -4.39
CA CYS A 386 4.42 -7.54 -3.71
C CYS A 386 4.45 -6.53 -2.55
N VAL A 387 4.97 -6.97 -1.41
CA VAL A 387 5.23 -6.10 -0.25
C VAL A 387 6.59 -6.43 0.35
N PHE A 388 7.44 -5.42 0.51
CA PHE A 388 8.72 -5.52 1.20
C PHE A 388 8.54 -5.44 2.71
N LEU A 389 9.24 -6.30 3.46
CA LEU A 389 9.06 -6.47 4.90
C LEU A 389 10.42 -6.36 5.62
N ASN A 390 10.42 -5.67 6.77
CA ASN A 390 11.57 -5.60 7.68
C ASN A 390 11.69 -6.91 8.47
N PRO A 391 12.82 -7.14 9.19
CA PRO A 391 13.07 -8.40 9.87
C PRO A 391 11.96 -8.81 10.84
N SER A 392 11.57 -10.07 10.75
CA SER A 392 10.61 -10.70 11.65
C SER A 392 11.08 -12.11 12.04
N PHE A 393 10.58 -12.63 13.16
CA PHE A 393 10.93 -13.98 13.64
C PHE A 393 10.45 -15.12 12.73
N LEU A 394 9.61 -14.80 11.74
CA LEU A 394 9.13 -15.79 10.79
C LEU A 394 10.26 -16.31 9.90
N LEU A 395 11.21 -15.44 9.53
CA LEU A 395 12.28 -15.77 8.61
C LEU A 395 13.56 -16.14 9.38
N VAL A 396 14.23 -17.18 8.89
CA VAL A 396 15.35 -17.93 9.49
C VAL A 396 16.27 -17.12 10.42
N THR A 397 16.65 -17.75 11.53
CA THR A 397 17.62 -17.28 12.54
C THR A 397 18.89 -16.67 11.90
N GLY A 398 19.22 -15.42 12.27
CA GLY A 398 20.43 -14.71 11.78
C GLY A 398 20.17 -13.39 11.04
N LEU A 399 18.90 -13.08 10.74
CA LEU A 399 18.43 -11.86 10.07
C LEU A 399 18.17 -10.66 11.02
N GLU A 400 18.41 -10.82 12.32
CA GLU A 400 18.08 -9.84 13.35
C GLU A 400 19.08 -8.66 13.46
N SER A 401 20.18 -8.70 12.70
CA SER A 401 21.27 -7.73 12.80
C SER A 401 21.05 -6.45 11.99
N SER A 402 20.13 -6.45 11.02
CA SER A 402 19.79 -5.25 10.23
C SER A 402 18.59 -4.53 10.84
N ASN A 403 18.82 -3.58 11.75
CA ASN A 403 17.71 -2.78 12.27
C ASN A 403 17.17 -1.86 11.17
N ASP A 404 15.87 -2.00 10.89
CA ASP A 404 15.02 -1.06 10.13
C ASP A 404 15.19 -1.01 8.61
N ARG A 405 15.75 -2.05 7.97
CA ARG A 405 15.77 -2.18 6.49
C ARG A 405 15.01 -3.42 6.03
N PRO A 406 14.38 -3.40 4.84
CA PRO A 406 13.70 -4.56 4.29
C PRO A 406 14.69 -5.70 4.06
N ASN A 407 14.39 -6.89 4.58
CA ASN A 407 15.23 -8.08 4.40
C ASN A 407 14.48 -9.22 3.71
N SER A 408 13.19 -9.01 3.44
CA SER A 408 12.32 -10.02 2.90
C SER A 408 11.21 -9.41 2.05
N VAL A 409 10.59 -10.25 1.23
CA VAL A 409 9.48 -9.87 0.37
C VAL A 409 8.38 -10.91 0.46
N ALA A 410 7.15 -10.44 0.61
CA ALA A 410 5.94 -11.25 0.51
C ALA A 410 5.33 -11.06 -0.88
N VAL A 411 5.12 -12.16 -1.59
CA VAL A 411 4.58 -12.18 -2.95
C VAL A 411 3.33 -13.05 -3.00
N ALA A 412 2.25 -12.50 -3.54
CA ALA A 412 1.05 -13.25 -3.90
C ALA A 412 0.75 -13.10 -5.39
N TRP A 413 -0.11 -13.96 -5.92
CA TRP A 413 -0.50 -13.92 -7.33
C TRP A 413 -2.02 -13.94 -7.45
N THR A 414 -2.58 -13.17 -8.39
CA THR A 414 -4.02 -13.20 -8.67
C THR A 414 -4.44 -14.62 -9.07
N GLY A 415 -5.54 -15.11 -8.51
CA GLY A 415 -6.00 -16.50 -8.74
C GLY A 415 -5.27 -17.54 -7.88
N SER A 416 -4.45 -17.09 -6.92
CA SER A 416 -3.82 -17.96 -5.93
C SER A 416 -4.24 -17.54 -4.51
N PRO A 417 -4.53 -18.50 -3.62
CA PRO A 417 -4.83 -18.22 -2.22
C PRO A 417 -3.56 -18.18 -1.35
N ASN A 418 -2.36 -18.08 -1.93
CA ASN A 418 -1.11 -18.23 -1.18
C ASN A 418 -0.27 -16.96 -1.18
N VAL A 419 0.21 -16.57 0.00
CA VAL A 419 1.29 -15.58 0.15
C VAL A 419 2.61 -16.34 0.36
N CYS A 420 3.60 -16.07 -0.49
CA CYS A 420 4.93 -16.66 -0.45
C CYS A 420 5.94 -15.65 0.08
N HIS A 421 6.68 -16.00 1.12
CA HIS A 421 7.74 -15.17 1.69
C HIS A 421 9.11 -15.62 1.18
N TYR A 422 9.95 -14.66 0.80
CA TYR A 422 11.31 -14.88 0.32
C TYR A 422 12.30 -14.02 1.10
N ASN A 423 13.43 -14.62 1.48
CA ASN A 423 14.57 -13.90 2.06
C ASN A 423 15.40 -13.22 0.96
N LEU A 424 15.60 -11.90 1.07
CA LEU A 424 16.37 -11.08 0.12
C LEU A 424 17.88 -11.08 0.40
N LEU A 425 18.32 -11.57 1.57
CA LEU A 425 19.73 -11.62 1.98
C LEU A 425 20.39 -12.98 1.68
N LYS A 426 19.67 -13.93 1.10
CA LYS A 426 20.28 -15.20 0.69
C LYS A 426 21.35 -14.91 -0.38
N PRO A 427 22.61 -15.34 -0.16
CA PRO A 427 23.62 -15.18 -1.18
C PRO A 427 23.22 -16.01 -2.40
N SER A 428 23.04 -15.37 -3.56
CA SER A 428 22.98 -16.09 -4.82
C SER A 428 24.33 -16.80 -5.00
N LYS A 429 24.33 -18.06 -5.44
CA LYS A 429 25.55 -18.88 -5.56
C LYS A 429 26.57 -18.35 -6.59
N GLY A 430 26.30 -17.23 -7.26
CA GLY A 430 27.07 -16.71 -8.39
C GLY A 430 27.79 -15.38 -8.17
N ASN A 431 27.81 -14.79 -6.97
CA ASN A 431 28.26 -13.40 -6.80
C ASN A 431 29.73 -13.10 -7.18
N ASN A 432 30.55 -14.12 -7.47
CA ASN A 432 31.95 -13.96 -7.92
C ASN A 432 32.20 -14.40 -9.38
N ASP A 433 31.20 -14.86 -10.12
CA ASP A 433 31.37 -15.32 -11.50
C ASP A 433 30.43 -14.55 -12.44
N ARG A 434 30.95 -14.02 -13.55
CA ARG A 434 30.22 -13.14 -14.52
C ARG A 434 29.08 -13.87 -15.28
N ARG A 435 28.65 -15.02 -14.80
CA ARG A 435 27.58 -15.89 -15.35
C ARG A 435 26.66 -16.33 -14.21
N THR A 436 25.94 -15.39 -13.60
CA THR A 436 24.77 -15.76 -12.79
C THR A 436 23.71 -16.30 -13.76
N THR A 437 23.38 -17.58 -13.65
CA THR A 437 22.36 -18.20 -14.49
C THR A 437 20.97 -17.89 -13.91
N THR A 438 19.93 -17.87 -14.75
CA THR A 438 18.54 -17.65 -14.31
C THR A 438 18.10 -18.64 -13.21
N SER A 439 18.65 -19.84 -13.20
CA SER A 439 18.44 -20.86 -12.15
C SER A 439 19.03 -20.51 -10.78
N ASP A 440 20.01 -19.60 -10.71
CA ASP A 440 20.62 -19.19 -9.43
C ASP A 440 19.79 -18.11 -8.70
N LEU A 441 18.93 -17.39 -9.43
CA LEU A 441 18.04 -16.34 -8.92
C LEU A 441 16.65 -16.86 -8.51
N GLU A 442 16.24 -18.01 -9.06
CA GLU A 442 14.95 -18.65 -8.76
C GLU A 442 15.11 -19.65 -7.62
N HIS A 443 14.72 -19.27 -6.40
CA HIS A 443 14.68 -20.19 -5.27
C HIS A 443 13.29 -20.34 -4.68
N LYS A 444 13.06 -21.49 -4.03
CA LYS A 444 11.79 -21.81 -3.37
C LYS A 444 11.45 -20.78 -2.27
N PRO A 445 10.16 -20.50 -2.04
CA PRO A 445 9.76 -19.66 -0.91
C PRO A 445 10.22 -20.27 0.42
N ASP A 446 10.59 -19.40 1.34
CA ASP A 446 10.96 -19.77 2.71
C ASP A 446 9.73 -20.19 3.51
N ILE A 447 8.63 -19.46 3.33
CA ILE A 447 7.36 -19.68 4.01
C ILE A 447 6.23 -19.49 3.01
N VAL A 448 5.20 -20.31 3.13
CA VAL A 448 3.96 -20.18 2.38
C VAL A 448 2.81 -20.06 3.37
N TRP A 449 2.00 -19.01 3.23
CA TRP A 449 0.78 -18.79 3.99
C TRP A 449 -0.44 -19.08 3.11
N PRO A 450 -1.15 -20.19 3.35
CA PRO A 450 -2.35 -20.53 2.61
C PRO A 450 -3.59 -19.84 3.19
N PHE A 451 -4.48 -19.41 2.30
CA PHE A 451 -5.75 -18.78 2.62
C PHE A 451 -6.95 -19.55 2.06
N GLY A 452 -8.14 -19.20 2.54
CA GLY A 452 -9.40 -19.86 2.12
C GLY A 452 -9.95 -19.38 0.78
N SER A 453 -9.44 -18.27 0.24
CA SER A 453 -9.90 -17.65 -1.00
C SER A 453 -8.72 -16.98 -1.71
N ASP A 454 -8.89 -16.66 -2.99
CA ASP A 454 -7.87 -16.00 -3.79
C ASP A 454 -7.49 -14.65 -3.19
N ILE A 455 -6.20 -14.35 -3.20
CA ILE A 455 -5.70 -13.07 -2.72
C ILE A 455 -5.93 -12.02 -3.81
N THR A 456 -6.43 -10.86 -3.41
CA THR A 456 -6.74 -9.74 -4.30
C THR A 456 -5.95 -8.48 -3.98
N CYS A 457 -5.45 -8.32 -2.75
CA CYS A 457 -4.52 -7.26 -2.41
C CYS A 457 -3.64 -7.61 -1.20
N LEU A 458 -2.45 -7.01 -1.14
CA LEU A 458 -1.54 -7.03 0.01
C LEU A 458 -1.23 -5.60 0.44
N ALA A 459 -1.17 -5.35 1.76
CA ALA A 459 -0.71 -4.10 2.32
C ALA A 459 0.07 -4.35 3.62
N ALA A 460 1.20 -3.67 3.83
CA ALA A 460 1.89 -3.66 5.12
C ALA A 460 1.65 -2.35 5.86
N SER A 461 1.64 -2.43 7.19
CA SER A 461 1.74 -1.23 8.03
C SER A 461 3.05 -0.49 7.73
N PRO A 462 3.15 0.83 7.93
CA PRO A 462 4.38 1.58 7.67
C PRO A 462 5.65 1.04 8.35
N CYS A 463 5.53 0.43 9.54
CA CYS A 463 6.65 -0.22 10.24
C CYS A 463 6.79 -1.72 9.93
N THR A 464 6.08 -2.21 8.91
CA THR A 464 6.01 -3.59 8.41
C THR A 464 5.68 -4.67 9.45
N SER A 465 5.26 -4.29 10.66
CA SER A 465 4.93 -5.26 11.71
C SER A 465 3.61 -5.99 11.46
N LEU A 466 2.71 -5.38 10.69
CA LEU A 466 1.43 -5.96 10.31
C LEU A 466 1.34 -6.11 8.79
N LEU A 467 0.76 -7.23 8.35
CA LEU A 467 0.39 -7.47 6.96
C LEU A 467 -1.12 -7.71 6.86
N ALA A 468 -1.78 -6.90 6.04
CA ALA A 468 -3.17 -7.09 5.66
C ALA A 468 -3.23 -7.84 4.33
N VAL A 469 -4.10 -8.85 4.26
CA VAL A 469 -4.37 -9.70 3.10
C VAL A 469 -5.85 -9.61 2.79
N GLY A 470 -6.18 -9.03 1.64
CA GLY A 470 -7.54 -8.96 1.12
C GLY A 470 -7.86 -10.16 0.23
N HIS A 471 -9.08 -10.65 0.34
CA HIS A 471 -9.55 -11.87 -0.32
C HIS A 471 -10.65 -11.59 -1.35
N ARG A 472 -10.73 -12.43 -2.38
CA ARG A 472 -11.75 -12.38 -3.44
C ARG A 472 -13.16 -12.54 -2.90
N ASP A 473 -13.33 -13.28 -1.81
CA ASP A 473 -14.64 -13.48 -1.20
C ASP A 473 -15.10 -12.25 -0.38
N GLY A 474 -14.31 -11.19 -0.25
CA GLY A 474 -14.65 -10.02 0.57
C GLY A 474 -14.22 -10.12 2.03
N THR A 475 -13.40 -11.12 2.37
CA THR A 475 -12.75 -11.24 3.68
C THR A 475 -11.46 -10.39 3.72
N LEU A 476 -11.14 -9.83 4.87
CA LEU A 476 -9.86 -9.19 5.18
C LEU A 476 -9.20 -9.93 6.35
N THR A 477 -7.94 -10.32 6.18
CA THR A 477 -7.15 -10.92 7.26
C THR A 477 -5.95 -10.05 7.60
N ILE A 478 -5.70 -9.86 8.88
CA ILE A 478 -4.60 -9.03 9.39
C ILE A 478 -3.67 -9.94 10.19
N TYR A 479 -2.40 -10.02 9.79
CA TYR A 479 -1.36 -10.79 10.46
C TYR A 479 -0.38 -9.90 11.17
N ASP A 480 0.03 -10.33 12.35
CA ASP A 480 1.28 -9.90 12.95
C ASP A 480 2.43 -10.68 12.28
N GLN A 481 3.26 -9.94 11.53
CA GLN A 481 4.42 -10.48 10.82
C GLN A 481 5.49 -11.05 11.74
N HIS A 482 5.52 -10.66 13.01
CA HIS A 482 6.53 -11.15 13.94
C HIS A 482 6.05 -12.34 14.74
N MET A 483 4.78 -12.38 15.12
CA MET A 483 4.21 -13.55 15.78
C MET A 483 3.83 -14.66 14.79
N GLY A 484 3.63 -14.33 13.51
CA GLY A 484 3.10 -15.29 12.53
C GLY A 484 1.64 -15.63 12.77
N MET A 485 0.92 -14.81 13.53
CA MET A 485 -0.44 -15.08 13.99
C MET A 485 -1.42 -14.07 13.39
N PRO A 486 -2.64 -14.51 13.02
CA PRO A 486 -3.69 -13.58 12.61
C PRO A 486 -4.15 -12.77 13.83
N GLN A 487 -4.12 -11.44 13.72
CA GLN A 487 -4.67 -10.49 14.67
C GLN A 487 -6.19 -10.38 14.50
N ALA A 488 -6.70 -10.40 13.26
CA ALA A 488 -8.13 -10.36 12.97
C ALA A 488 -8.45 -10.97 11.61
N VAL A 489 -9.66 -11.54 11.51
CA VAL A 489 -10.29 -11.97 10.25
C VAL A 489 -11.67 -11.33 10.24
N GLN A 490 -11.96 -10.50 9.24
CA GLN A 490 -13.20 -9.74 9.16
C GLN A 490 -13.82 -9.87 7.78
N LYS A 491 -15.10 -10.26 7.71
CA LYS A 491 -15.90 -10.19 6.49
C LYS A 491 -16.32 -8.74 6.26
N LEU A 492 -15.96 -8.17 5.11
CA LEU A 492 -16.27 -6.77 4.75
C LEU A 492 -17.44 -6.69 3.78
N SER A 493 -17.46 -7.56 2.78
CA SER A 493 -18.54 -7.67 1.81
C SER A 493 -18.92 -9.13 1.57
N ALA A 494 -20.20 -9.36 1.28
CA ALA A 494 -20.72 -10.66 0.87
C ALA A 494 -20.59 -10.90 -0.64
N ALA A 495 -20.50 -9.83 -1.45
CA ALA A 495 -20.54 -9.89 -2.91
C ALA A 495 -19.29 -9.31 -3.59
N GLY A 496 -18.61 -8.36 -2.97
CA GLY A 496 -17.41 -7.70 -3.50
C GLY A 496 -16.12 -8.30 -2.96
N ALA A 497 -15.08 -8.34 -3.81
CA ALA A 497 -13.72 -8.67 -3.40
C ALA A 497 -13.06 -7.48 -2.69
N VAL A 498 -12.17 -7.72 -1.73
CA VAL A 498 -11.36 -6.63 -1.14
C VAL A 498 -10.33 -6.18 -2.17
N SER A 499 -10.41 -4.94 -2.64
CA SER A 499 -9.53 -4.46 -3.72
C SER A 499 -8.30 -3.73 -3.19
N HIS A 500 -8.44 -2.96 -2.11
CA HIS A 500 -7.33 -2.23 -1.51
C HIS A 500 -7.50 -2.07 0.00
N VAL A 501 -6.38 -1.94 0.70
CA VAL A 501 -6.31 -1.75 2.14
C VAL A 501 -5.30 -0.66 2.46
N HIS A 502 -5.68 0.26 3.34
CA HIS A 502 -4.83 1.33 3.84
C HIS A 502 -4.78 1.30 5.36
N PHE A 503 -3.57 1.25 5.93
CA PHE A 503 -3.38 1.39 7.37
C PHE A 503 -3.62 2.85 7.79
N LEU A 504 -4.45 3.06 8.80
CA LEU A 504 -4.80 4.38 9.32
C LEU A 504 -3.94 4.71 10.55
N ASN A 505 -3.50 5.96 10.67
CA ASN A 505 -2.76 6.41 11.85
C ASN A 505 -3.58 6.11 13.14
N PRO A 506 -3.01 5.40 14.12
CA PRO A 506 -3.71 5.08 15.37
C PRO A 506 -4.28 6.31 16.10
N GLY A 507 -3.68 7.48 15.94
CA GLY A 507 -4.15 8.73 16.55
C GLY A 507 -5.47 9.29 15.98
N ILE A 508 -5.98 8.77 14.85
CA ILE A 508 -7.20 9.28 14.21
C ILE A 508 -8.45 8.93 15.00
N LEU A 509 -8.51 7.71 15.54
CA LEU A 509 -9.70 7.17 16.19
C LEU A 509 -9.53 7.16 17.71
N PRO A 510 -10.56 7.53 18.48
CA PRO A 510 -10.44 7.55 19.93
C PRO A 510 -10.14 6.14 20.48
N PRO A 511 -9.32 6.05 21.54
CA PRO A 511 -9.10 4.79 22.24
C PRO A 511 -10.43 4.20 22.73
N SER A 512 -10.53 2.87 22.72
CA SER A 512 -11.73 2.14 23.14
C SER A 512 -12.07 2.54 24.57
N GLN A 513 -13.32 2.92 24.81
CA GLN A 513 -13.86 3.27 26.13
C GLN A 513 -14.17 2.03 26.99
N SER A 514 -13.83 0.82 26.55
CA SER A 514 -13.91 -0.36 27.41
C SER A 514 -13.10 -0.11 28.68
N PRO A 515 -13.63 -0.43 29.88
CA PRO A 515 -12.93 -0.21 31.14
C PRO A 515 -11.57 -0.90 31.08
N ARG A 516 -10.52 -0.10 30.86
CA ARG A 516 -9.15 -0.60 30.78
C ARG A 516 -8.77 -1.01 32.19
N ASP A 517 -8.43 -2.27 32.36
CA ASP A 517 -7.76 -2.71 33.57
C ASP A 517 -6.44 -1.91 33.69
N PRO A 518 -6.11 -1.31 34.84
CA PRO A 518 -4.89 -0.51 35.02
C PRO A 518 -3.59 -1.32 34.85
N SER A 519 -3.70 -2.65 34.68
CA SER A 519 -2.60 -3.57 34.35
C SER A 519 -2.45 -3.84 32.84
N SER A 520 -3.38 -3.41 31.98
CA SER A 520 -3.32 -3.62 30.52
C SER A 520 -2.51 -2.51 29.83
N SER A 521 -1.23 -2.80 29.64
CA SER A 521 -0.28 -1.91 29.00
C SER A 521 -0.45 -1.88 27.47
N VAL A 522 -0.87 -0.73 26.95
CA VAL A 522 -0.26 0.01 25.81
C VAL A 522 0.07 -0.76 24.53
N THR A 523 -0.88 -1.48 23.91
CA THR A 523 -0.83 -1.65 22.45
C THR A 523 -1.96 -0.82 21.83
N PRO A 524 -1.68 0.19 20.99
CA PRO A 524 -2.72 0.93 20.31
C PRO A 524 -3.52 -0.03 19.43
N ASP A 525 -4.82 0.20 19.34
CA ASP A 525 -5.62 -0.53 18.37
C ASP A 525 -5.15 -0.20 16.97
N THR A 526 -5.04 -1.24 16.15
CA THR A 526 -4.76 -1.09 14.73
C THR A 526 -6.05 -0.67 14.03
N HIS A 527 -5.96 0.36 13.21
CA HIS A 527 -7.05 0.82 12.37
C HIS A 527 -6.69 0.67 10.90
N LEU A 528 -7.59 0.10 10.11
CA LEU A 528 -7.39 -0.08 8.68
C LEU A 528 -8.66 0.36 7.96
N MET A 529 -8.49 1.03 6.84
CA MET A 529 -9.55 1.28 5.88
C MET A 529 -9.41 0.27 4.74
N ALA A 530 -10.49 -0.37 4.36
CA ALA A 530 -10.53 -1.29 3.24
C ALA A 530 -11.73 -0.94 2.36
N TYR A 531 -11.55 -1.04 1.05
CA TYR A 531 -12.66 -0.90 0.11
C TYR A 531 -12.72 -2.09 -0.84
N CYS A 532 -13.95 -2.39 -1.27
CA CYS A 532 -14.27 -3.58 -2.04
C CYS A 532 -14.72 -3.20 -3.47
N THR A 533 -14.70 -4.18 -4.38
CA THR A 533 -15.09 -4.00 -5.79
C THR A 533 -16.56 -3.64 -5.99
N ASP A 534 -17.40 -3.84 -4.97
CA ASP A 534 -18.82 -3.43 -4.95
C ASP A 534 -19.01 -1.96 -4.51
N GLY A 535 -17.91 -1.22 -4.32
CA GLY A 535 -17.90 0.17 -3.89
C GLY A 535 -18.06 0.38 -2.38
N SER A 536 -18.19 -0.69 -1.58
CA SER A 536 -18.23 -0.52 -0.13
C SER A 536 -16.88 -0.09 0.42
N VAL A 537 -16.90 0.84 1.38
CA VAL A 537 -15.72 1.33 2.12
C VAL A 537 -15.95 1.13 3.60
N SER A 538 -15.04 0.42 4.26
CA SER A 538 -15.17 0.07 5.67
C SER A 538 -13.89 0.35 6.45
N VAL A 539 -14.05 0.70 7.72
CA VAL A 539 -12.96 0.84 8.69
C VAL A 539 -13.02 -0.31 9.68
N VAL A 540 -11.92 -1.04 9.77
CA VAL A 540 -11.72 -2.13 10.73
C VAL A 540 -10.83 -1.64 11.86
N ARG A 541 -11.27 -1.86 13.09
CA ARG A 541 -10.45 -1.70 14.30
C ARG A 541 -10.17 -3.09 14.87
N CYS A 542 -8.90 -3.39 15.11
CA CYS A 542 -8.50 -4.63 15.74
C CYS A 542 -7.32 -4.42 16.70
N GLY A 543 -7.29 -5.19 17.78
CA GLY A 543 -6.22 -5.21 18.78
C GLY A 543 -5.96 -6.66 19.21
N TYR A 544 -4.98 -6.88 20.09
CA TYR A 544 -4.83 -8.19 20.75
C TYR A 544 -5.86 -8.40 21.86
N GLU A 545 -6.51 -7.33 22.31
CA GLU A 545 -7.51 -7.34 23.35
C GLU A 545 -8.82 -6.80 22.76
N GLY A 546 -9.90 -7.57 22.91
CA GLY A 546 -11.22 -7.24 22.37
C GLY A 546 -11.50 -7.86 20.99
N ALA A 547 -12.79 -7.93 20.65
CA ALA A 547 -13.22 -8.38 19.33
C ALA A 547 -12.92 -7.29 18.29
N PRO A 548 -12.56 -7.67 17.04
CA PRO A 548 -12.47 -6.71 15.96
C PRO A 548 -13.84 -6.03 15.76
N THR A 549 -13.81 -4.75 15.42
CA THR A 549 -15.02 -4.00 15.10
C THR A 549 -14.95 -3.50 13.67
N LEU A 550 -16.09 -3.60 12.99
CA LEU A 550 -16.27 -3.17 11.60
C LEU A 550 -17.21 -1.98 11.58
N ARG A 551 -16.82 -0.93 10.85
CA ARG A 551 -17.65 0.24 10.60
C ARG A 551 -17.70 0.53 9.12
N VAL A 552 -18.88 0.44 8.53
CA VAL A 552 -19.11 0.81 7.12
C VAL A 552 -19.14 2.34 7.03
N MET A 553 -18.25 2.92 6.22
CA MET A 553 -18.26 4.35 5.88
C MET A 553 -19.15 4.62 4.67
N GLU A 554 -19.01 3.80 3.63
CA GLU A 554 -19.82 3.84 2.41
C GLU A 554 -20.35 2.43 2.13
N PRO A 555 -21.67 2.26 1.93
CA PRO A 555 -22.25 0.95 1.63
C PRO A 555 -21.92 0.51 0.19
N ALA A 556 -22.13 -0.79 -0.08
CA ALA A 556 -22.04 -1.30 -1.45
C ALA A 556 -23.10 -0.66 -2.35
N SER A 557 -22.75 -0.37 -3.60
CA SER A 557 -23.66 0.22 -4.58
C SER A 557 -23.73 -0.64 -5.83
N SER A 558 -24.95 -0.92 -6.28
CA SER A 558 -25.20 -1.57 -7.57
C SER A 558 -25.23 -0.58 -8.74
N ASN A 559 -25.29 0.73 -8.46
CA ASN A 559 -25.27 1.77 -9.48
C ASN A 559 -23.83 2.19 -9.75
N ASP A 560 -23.34 1.98 -10.99
CA ASP A 560 -21.96 2.30 -11.37
C ASP A 560 -21.63 3.79 -11.17
N VAL A 561 -22.61 4.69 -11.28
CA VAL A 561 -22.42 6.13 -11.05
C VAL A 561 -22.09 6.45 -9.59
N ASP A 562 -22.80 5.82 -8.66
CA ASP A 562 -22.63 6.09 -7.21
C ASP A 562 -21.54 5.20 -6.59
N ARG A 563 -21.09 4.17 -7.31
CA ARG A 563 -20.09 3.21 -6.84
C ARG A 563 -18.75 3.91 -6.61
N VAL A 564 -18.18 3.74 -5.43
CA VAL A 564 -16.83 4.21 -5.13
C VAL A 564 -15.83 3.43 -6.00
N VAL A 565 -14.97 4.16 -6.73
CA VAL A 565 -13.94 3.60 -7.61
C VAL A 565 -12.52 3.82 -7.09
N SER A 566 -12.32 4.81 -6.22
CA SER A 566 -11.01 5.07 -5.61
C SER A 566 -11.16 5.79 -4.27
N VAL A 567 -10.27 5.47 -3.34
CA VAL A 567 -10.13 6.17 -2.06
C VAL A 567 -8.66 6.46 -1.81
N GLN A 568 -8.30 7.74 -1.61
CA GLN A 568 -6.94 8.18 -1.33
C GLN A 568 -6.86 8.98 -0.03
N PRO A 569 -5.96 8.64 0.91
CA PRO A 569 -5.80 9.41 2.14
C PRO A 569 -5.05 10.72 1.92
N LEU A 570 -5.43 11.75 2.68
CA LEU A 570 -4.69 13.02 2.72
C LEU A 570 -3.54 12.91 3.72
N THR A 571 -2.30 12.86 3.24
CA THR A 571 -1.10 12.68 4.08
C THR A 571 -0.94 13.74 5.16
N GLY A 572 -1.23 15.01 4.85
CA GLY A 572 -1.19 16.12 5.82
C GLY A 572 -2.39 16.21 6.77
N ILE A 573 -3.52 15.59 6.40
CA ILE A 573 -4.71 15.49 7.26
C ILE A 573 -5.18 14.03 7.25
N PRO A 574 -4.55 13.14 8.02
CA PRO A 574 -4.78 11.70 7.91
C PRO A 574 -6.20 11.28 8.34
N GLN A 575 -6.98 12.19 8.94
CA GLN A 575 -8.39 11.98 9.29
C GLN A 575 -9.34 12.10 8.09
N VAL A 576 -8.89 12.63 6.96
CA VAL A 576 -9.71 12.91 5.79
C VAL A 576 -9.20 12.11 4.60
N VAL A 577 -10.14 11.55 3.83
CA VAL A 577 -9.86 10.80 2.60
C VAL A 577 -10.60 11.44 1.42
N VAL A 578 -9.98 11.36 0.25
CA VAL A 578 -10.60 11.67 -1.04
C VAL A 578 -11.34 10.42 -1.51
N VAL A 579 -12.63 10.54 -1.77
CA VAL A 579 -13.49 9.46 -2.30
C VAL A 579 -13.95 9.86 -3.69
N VAL A 580 -13.70 8.98 -4.66
CA VAL A 580 -14.08 9.16 -6.06
C VAL A 580 -15.17 8.16 -6.41
N ARG A 581 -16.28 8.64 -6.94
CA ARG A 581 -17.39 7.80 -7.43
C ARG A 581 -17.32 7.63 -8.94
N GLY A 582 -17.93 6.57 -9.46
CA GLY A 582 -17.91 6.25 -10.89
C GLY A 582 -18.58 7.31 -11.78
N GLY A 583 -19.41 8.18 -11.22
CA GLY A 583 -19.95 9.37 -11.90
C GLY A 583 -18.96 10.54 -12.04
N GLY A 584 -17.72 10.39 -11.55
CA GLY A 584 -16.71 11.46 -11.51
C GLY A 584 -16.82 12.37 -10.29
N GLU A 585 -17.80 12.18 -9.40
CA GLU A 585 -17.87 12.98 -8.17
C GLU A 585 -16.64 12.72 -7.28
N VAL A 586 -15.96 13.79 -6.90
CA VAL A 586 -14.85 13.76 -5.95
C VAL A 586 -15.28 14.45 -4.66
N SER A 587 -15.26 13.71 -3.56
CA SER A 587 -15.67 14.20 -2.24
C SER A 587 -14.58 13.99 -1.19
N LEU A 588 -14.52 14.88 -0.19
CA LEU A 588 -13.65 14.73 0.97
C LEU A 588 -14.47 14.22 2.14
N VAL A 589 -14.05 13.12 2.77
CA VAL A 589 -14.81 12.40 3.80
C VAL A 589 -13.99 12.27 5.09
N ASP A 590 -14.59 12.59 6.24
CA ASP A 590 -13.98 12.33 7.56
C ASP A 590 -14.05 10.84 7.89
N VAL A 591 -12.91 10.18 8.03
CA VAL A 591 -12.80 8.74 8.33
C VAL A 591 -13.45 8.39 9.68
N ARG A 592 -13.38 9.28 10.66
CA ARG A 592 -13.92 9.04 12.01
C ARG A 592 -15.44 9.04 12.03
N ARG A 593 -16.05 9.82 11.14
CA ARG A 593 -17.51 10.00 11.07
C ARG A 593 -18.13 9.36 9.84
N GLY A 594 -17.37 8.97 8.82
CA GLY A 594 -17.91 8.47 7.55
C GLY A 594 -18.84 9.49 6.88
N HIS A 595 -18.62 10.78 7.14
CA HIS A 595 -19.47 11.87 6.64
C HIS A 595 -18.68 12.66 5.60
N ALA A 596 -19.32 12.94 4.47
CA ALA A 596 -18.77 13.88 3.49
C ALA A 596 -18.67 15.28 4.13
N LEU A 597 -17.46 15.83 4.10
CA LEU A 597 -17.15 17.18 4.55
C LEU A 597 -17.45 18.20 3.46
N CYS A 598 -17.13 17.87 2.21
CA CYS A 598 -17.38 18.71 1.04
C CYS A 598 -17.23 17.91 -0.27
N VAL A 599 -17.72 18.50 -1.36
CA VAL A 599 -17.59 17.98 -2.73
C VAL A 599 -16.78 18.98 -3.58
N VAL A 600 -15.88 18.45 -4.38
CA VAL A 600 -15.06 19.20 -5.34
C VAL A 600 -15.86 19.33 -6.64
N ALA A 601 -15.96 20.54 -7.17
CA ALA A 601 -16.73 20.81 -8.38
C ALA A 601 -15.92 21.55 -9.43
N LEU A 602 -16.28 21.30 -10.70
CA LEU A 602 -15.87 22.09 -11.84
C LEU A 602 -17.12 22.83 -12.35
N ARG A 603 -17.14 24.17 -12.35
CA ARG A 603 -18.26 24.95 -12.92
C ARG A 603 -18.12 25.29 -14.40
N ALA A 604 -17.00 24.96 -15.05
CA ALA A 604 -16.93 25.11 -16.51
C ALA A 604 -18.05 24.27 -17.12
N ALA A 605 -18.98 24.91 -17.86
CA ALA A 605 -20.28 24.35 -18.23
C ALA A 605 -20.20 22.99 -18.95
N ASP A 606 -19.03 22.67 -19.50
CA ASP A 606 -18.77 21.48 -20.32
C ASP A 606 -17.70 20.56 -19.71
N CYS A 607 -17.16 20.84 -18.50
CA CYS A 607 -16.10 20.01 -17.90
C CYS A 607 -16.61 19.15 -16.74
N ARG A 608 -16.32 17.86 -16.79
CA ARG A 608 -16.55 16.91 -15.68
C ARG A 608 -15.25 16.28 -15.24
N LEU A 609 -15.18 15.88 -13.98
CA LEU A 609 -14.03 15.16 -13.45
C LEU A 609 -13.99 13.77 -14.11
N THR A 610 -12.79 13.31 -14.46
CA THR A 610 -12.62 12.08 -15.24
C THR A 610 -13.06 10.84 -14.44
N ALA A 611 -14.05 10.09 -14.96
CA ALA A 611 -14.51 8.80 -14.43
C ALA A 611 -13.67 7.59 -14.90
N VAL A 612 -12.38 7.80 -15.19
CA VAL A 612 -11.47 6.73 -15.62
C VAL A 612 -11.05 5.91 -14.40
N VAL A 613 -10.85 4.60 -14.59
CA VAL A 613 -10.36 3.69 -13.55
C VAL A 613 -8.99 3.14 -13.97
N PRO A 614 -7.90 3.42 -13.23
CA PRO A 614 -7.83 4.25 -12.03
C PRO A 614 -7.97 5.76 -12.35
N PRO A 615 -8.53 6.58 -11.44
CA PRO A 615 -8.69 8.00 -11.69
C PRO A 615 -7.34 8.73 -11.58
N VAL A 616 -7.16 9.76 -12.42
CA VAL A 616 -5.93 10.56 -12.48
C VAL A 616 -6.05 11.73 -11.50
N LEU A 617 -5.72 11.48 -10.23
CA LEU A 617 -5.68 12.49 -9.18
C LEU A 617 -4.69 12.14 -8.06
N THR A 618 -4.17 13.17 -7.39
CA THR A 618 -3.33 13.00 -6.20
C THR A 618 -3.48 14.20 -5.25
N PRO A 619 -3.66 13.97 -3.94
CA PRO A 619 -3.40 14.99 -2.95
C PRO A 619 -1.90 15.26 -2.86
N ALA A 620 -1.50 16.53 -2.81
CA ALA A 620 -0.10 16.93 -2.72
C ALA A 620 0.11 18.05 -1.71
N ALA A 621 1.36 18.48 -1.56
CA ALA A 621 1.71 19.58 -0.66
C ALA A 621 1.26 19.37 0.78
N ASN A 622 1.33 18.13 1.28
CA ASN A 622 0.86 17.75 2.62
C ASN A 622 -0.60 18.19 2.84
N ALA A 623 -1.50 17.73 1.96
CA ALA A 623 -2.93 18.03 1.97
C ALA A 623 -3.30 19.51 1.75
N ASN A 624 -2.41 20.31 1.15
CA ASN A 624 -2.71 21.71 0.80
C ASN A 624 -3.24 21.87 -0.62
N MET A 625 -2.94 20.93 -1.52
CA MET A 625 -3.37 20.94 -2.91
C MET A 625 -3.96 19.58 -3.30
N LEU A 626 -4.94 19.60 -4.20
CA LEU A 626 -5.47 18.40 -4.84
C LEU A 626 -5.41 18.59 -6.35
N TYR A 627 -4.68 17.72 -7.03
CA TYR A 627 -4.56 17.70 -8.49
C TYR A 627 -5.53 16.68 -9.06
N VAL A 628 -6.35 17.08 -10.03
CA VAL A 628 -7.37 16.22 -10.64
C VAL A 628 -7.47 16.47 -12.13
N LYS A 629 -7.51 15.39 -12.92
CA LYS A 629 -7.81 15.47 -14.34
C LYS A 629 -9.32 15.65 -14.57
N GLY A 630 -9.67 16.61 -15.42
CA GLY A 630 -11.02 16.80 -15.93
C GLY A 630 -11.09 16.56 -17.44
N VAL A 631 -12.25 16.14 -17.90
CA VAL A 631 -12.59 15.94 -19.32
C VAL A 631 -13.63 16.97 -19.71
N LYS A 632 -13.42 17.64 -20.83
CA LYS A 632 -14.46 18.44 -21.47
C LYS A 632 -15.35 17.52 -22.33
N GLU A 633 -16.66 17.54 -22.10
CA GLU A 633 -17.62 16.84 -22.97
C GLU A 633 -17.60 17.50 -24.36
N ALA A 634 -17.43 16.69 -25.40
CA ALA A 634 -17.50 17.17 -26.78
C ALA A 634 -18.95 17.59 -27.08
N SER A 635 -19.13 18.80 -27.62
CA SER A 635 -20.43 19.23 -28.14
C SER A 635 -20.86 18.30 -29.27
N GLU A 636 -22.10 17.80 -29.24
CA GLU A 636 -22.66 16.92 -30.28
C GLU A 636 -22.44 17.55 -31.68
N GLY A 637 -21.55 16.96 -32.48
CA GLY A 637 -21.27 17.40 -33.86
C GLY A 637 -19.84 17.86 -34.17
N SER A 638 -18.91 17.89 -33.19
CA SER A 638 -17.49 18.14 -33.45
C SER A 638 -16.68 16.84 -33.45
N ASP A 639 -15.91 16.58 -34.51
CA ASP A 639 -14.87 15.51 -34.60
C ASP A 639 -13.64 15.80 -33.70
N GLU A 640 -13.73 16.76 -32.78
CA GLU A 640 -12.65 17.15 -31.89
C GLU A 640 -12.52 16.16 -30.72
N THR A 641 -11.30 15.68 -30.50
CA THR A 641 -10.96 14.84 -29.34
C THR A 641 -11.32 15.57 -28.04
N PRO A 642 -11.86 14.88 -27.03
CA PRO A 642 -12.22 15.53 -25.77
C PRO A 642 -11.03 16.25 -25.16
N ASP A 643 -11.18 17.56 -24.94
CA ASP A 643 -10.14 18.42 -24.42
C ASP A 643 -9.93 18.07 -22.93
N ASN A 644 -8.85 17.35 -22.64
CA ASN A 644 -8.48 16.97 -21.28
C ASN A 644 -7.69 18.10 -20.65
N ASN A 645 -8.06 18.52 -19.44
CA ASN A 645 -7.34 19.54 -18.70
C ASN A 645 -7.01 19.06 -17.28
N MET A 646 -5.88 19.51 -16.76
CA MET A 646 -5.50 19.28 -15.37
C MET A 646 -6.01 20.44 -14.53
N PHE A 647 -6.56 20.16 -13.36
CA PHE A 647 -7.03 21.17 -12.42
C PHE A 647 -6.33 20.99 -11.07
N VAL A 648 -5.99 22.10 -10.43
CA VAL A 648 -5.51 22.12 -9.05
C VAL A 648 -6.51 22.84 -8.15
N PHE A 649 -6.81 22.22 -7.02
CA PHE A 649 -7.69 22.76 -5.99
C PHE A 649 -6.88 23.11 -4.74
N PRO A 650 -6.82 24.39 -4.33
CA PRO A 650 -6.18 24.79 -3.10
C PRO A 650 -7.04 24.39 -1.90
N LEU A 651 -6.74 23.25 -1.27
CA LEU A 651 -7.53 22.71 -0.16
C LEU A 651 -7.57 23.64 1.06
N ARG A 652 -6.61 24.56 1.19
CA ARG A 652 -6.64 25.61 2.23
C ARG A 652 -7.80 26.60 2.09
N SER A 653 -8.40 26.73 0.91
CA SER A 653 -9.55 27.60 0.72
C SER A 653 -10.87 26.94 1.17
N PHE A 654 -10.84 25.69 1.64
CA PHE A 654 -12.04 24.91 1.98
C PHE A 654 -12.32 25.04 3.48
N PRO A 655 -13.32 25.84 3.91
CA PRO A 655 -13.60 26.05 5.34
C PRO A 655 -13.98 24.75 6.08
N ALA A 656 -14.46 23.74 5.35
CA ALA A 656 -14.76 22.42 5.92
C ALA A 656 -13.52 21.68 6.46
N LEU A 657 -12.31 22.05 5.99
CA LEU A 657 -11.04 21.44 6.41
C LEU A 657 -10.34 22.21 7.53
N ASP A 658 -10.74 23.45 7.82
CA ASP A 658 -10.17 24.30 8.88
C ASP A 658 -10.02 23.59 10.23
N PRO A 659 -11.02 22.85 10.75
CA PRO A 659 -10.92 22.21 12.06
C PRO A 659 -9.78 21.19 12.14
N PHE A 660 -9.48 20.57 11.00
CA PHE A 660 -8.46 19.53 10.88
C PHE A 660 -7.07 20.14 10.66
N MET A 661 -6.98 21.21 9.87
CA MET A 661 -5.73 21.95 9.67
C MET A 661 -5.26 22.66 10.94
N LYS A 662 -6.18 23.19 11.75
CA LYS A 662 -5.86 23.88 13.01
C LYS A 662 -5.45 22.92 14.14
N ASN A 663 -5.95 21.69 14.10
CA ASN A 663 -5.68 20.65 15.09
C ASN A 663 -5.07 19.42 14.39
N PRO A 664 -3.81 19.50 13.95
CA PRO A 664 -3.14 18.37 13.32
C PRO A 664 -3.07 17.19 14.29
N THR A 665 -3.26 15.98 13.77
CA THR A 665 -3.11 14.76 14.55
C THR A 665 -1.67 14.29 14.53
N ASP A 666 -1.11 14.07 15.72
CA ASP A 666 0.22 13.49 15.84
C ASP A 666 0.27 12.07 15.24
N LEU A 667 1.34 11.79 14.51
CA LEU A 667 1.61 10.45 14.00
C LEU A 667 1.98 9.53 15.15
N GLN A 668 1.11 8.55 15.42
CA GLN A 668 1.40 7.50 16.40
C GLN A 668 1.99 6.27 15.71
N PRO A 669 2.93 5.56 16.38
CA PRO A 669 3.51 4.35 15.82
C PRO A 669 2.44 3.23 15.76
N TYR A 670 2.38 2.53 14.62
CA TYR A 670 1.47 1.40 14.39
C TYR A 670 1.77 0.19 15.27
N SER A 671 3.00 0.08 15.77
CA SER A 671 3.38 -0.89 16.79
C SER A 671 4.30 -0.22 17.82
N VAL A 672 4.04 -0.45 19.11
CA VAL A 672 4.75 0.21 20.23
C VAL A 672 6.17 -0.32 20.41
N HIS A 673 6.42 -1.52 19.93
CA HIS A 673 7.72 -2.16 20.07
C HIS A 673 8.27 -2.41 18.67
N VAL A 674 9.37 -1.78 18.30
CA VAL A 674 9.96 -1.92 16.96
C VAL A 674 11.05 -2.99 16.94
N THR A 675 11.68 -3.27 18.10
CA THR A 675 12.75 -4.26 18.23
C THR A 675 12.28 -5.54 18.91
N ALA A 676 12.88 -6.67 18.50
CA ALA A 676 12.74 -7.97 19.15
C ALA A 676 12.94 -7.88 20.68
N GLN A 677 14.00 -7.19 21.12
CA GLN A 677 14.31 -7.02 22.54
C GLN A 677 13.20 -6.29 23.32
N LYS A 678 12.77 -5.11 22.85
CA LYS A 678 11.70 -4.33 23.52
C LYS A 678 10.38 -5.12 23.58
N ARG A 679 10.16 -6.01 22.61
CA ARG A 679 9.01 -6.92 22.58
C ARG A 679 9.14 -8.07 23.56
N PHE A 680 10.31 -8.70 23.66
CA PHE A 680 10.54 -9.75 24.65
C PHE A 680 10.39 -9.21 26.06
N ASP A 681 10.96 -8.05 26.33
CA ASP A 681 10.83 -7.38 27.62
C ASP A 681 9.34 -7.11 27.93
N TYR A 682 8.58 -6.65 26.93
CA TYR A 682 7.14 -6.45 27.06
C TYR A 682 6.38 -7.77 27.29
N LEU A 683 6.55 -8.77 26.43
CA LEU A 683 5.87 -10.08 26.54
C LEU A 683 6.19 -10.73 27.88
N LEU A 684 7.45 -10.67 28.32
CA LEU A 684 7.88 -11.15 29.63
C LEU A 684 7.22 -10.35 30.75
N SER A 685 7.18 -9.01 30.68
CA SER A 685 6.52 -8.17 31.68
C SER A 685 5.01 -8.44 31.78
N LYS A 686 4.31 -8.58 30.65
CA LYS A 686 2.89 -8.97 30.57
C LYS A 686 2.69 -10.39 31.08
N ARG A 687 3.64 -11.29 30.78
CA ARG A 687 3.65 -12.64 31.32
C ARG A 687 3.94 -12.66 32.83
N LEU A 688 4.60 -11.68 33.39
CA LEU A 688 4.78 -11.61 34.84
C LEU A 688 3.55 -10.99 35.50
N SER A 689 2.96 -9.94 34.91
CA SER A 689 1.76 -9.29 35.45
C SER A 689 0.53 -10.21 35.49
N LEU A 690 0.33 -11.03 34.45
CA LEU A 690 -0.80 -11.98 34.36
C LEU A 690 -0.54 -13.32 35.06
N GLN A 691 0.51 -13.45 35.89
CA GLN A 691 0.88 -14.72 36.51
C GLN A 691 -0.19 -15.20 37.51
N ASN A 692 -0.68 -14.30 38.37
CA ASN A 692 -1.70 -14.63 39.37
C ASN A 692 -3.01 -15.09 38.74
N GLU A 693 -3.50 -14.38 37.72
CA GLU A 693 -4.71 -14.78 36.99
C GLU A 693 -4.55 -16.13 36.31
N ARG A 694 -3.37 -16.42 35.73
CA ARG A 694 -3.14 -17.71 35.10
C ARG A 694 -3.07 -18.85 36.10
N GLN A 695 -2.50 -18.61 37.28
CA GLN A 695 -2.55 -19.57 38.37
C GLN A 695 -4.00 -19.85 38.78
N GLN A 696 -4.84 -18.82 38.92
CA GLN A 696 -6.26 -18.98 39.22
C GLN A 696 -7.03 -19.70 38.10
N ARG A 697 -6.81 -19.35 36.82
CA ARG A 697 -7.42 -20.03 35.67
C ARG A 697 -6.98 -21.49 35.59
N MET A 698 -5.70 -21.78 35.82
CA MET A 698 -5.16 -23.14 35.87
C MET A 698 -5.78 -23.94 37.00
N GLN A 699 -5.86 -23.38 38.21
CA GLN A 699 -6.53 -23.99 39.35
C GLN A 699 -8.00 -24.27 39.05
N ARG A 700 -8.74 -23.32 38.47
CA ARG A 700 -10.13 -23.52 38.03
C ARG A 700 -10.23 -24.64 37.00
N ARG A 701 -9.40 -24.67 35.96
CA ARG A 701 -9.40 -25.75 34.96
C ARG A 701 -9.09 -27.10 35.58
N TRP A 702 -8.15 -27.15 36.52
CA TRP A 702 -7.80 -28.36 37.27
C TRP A 702 -8.97 -28.86 38.13
N HIS A 703 -9.69 -27.96 38.80
CA HIS A 703 -10.90 -28.29 39.56
C HIS A 703 -12.04 -28.82 38.68
N HIS A 704 -12.16 -28.35 37.43
CA HIS A 704 -13.13 -28.90 36.48
C HIS A 704 -12.72 -30.28 35.92
N LEU A 705 -11.42 -30.59 35.92
CA LEU A 705 -10.87 -31.88 35.48
C LEU A 705 -10.86 -32.94 36.61
N SER A 706 -10.82 -32.51 37.88
CA SER A 706 -10.73 -33.43 39.02
C SER A 706 -11.90 -34.41 39.19
N PRO A 707 -13.16 -34.16 38.75
CA PRO A 707 -14.22 -35.16 38.85
C PRO A 707 -14.14 -36.27 37.79
N GLN A 708 -13.33 -36.12 36.73
CA GLN A 708 -13.22 -37.12 35.66
C GLN A 708 -12.10 -38.15 35.87
N VAL A 709 -11.30 -37.99 36.93
CA VAL A 709 -10.33 -39.01 37.35
C VAL A 709 -11.08 -40.03 38.21
N ILE A 710 -11.61 -41.06 37.55
CA ILE A 710 -12.12 -42.27 38.20
C ILE A 710 -11.04 -42.77 39.16
N PRO A 711 -11.31 -42.96 40.46
CA PRO A 711 -10.36 -43.65 41.32
C PRO A 711 -10.33 -45.11 40.86
N CYS A 712 -9.21 -45.53 40.26
CA CYS A 712 -8.93 -46.95 40.08
C CYS A 712 -8.96 -47.60 41.47
N LYS A 713 -9.97 -48.43 41.72
CA LYS A 713 -9.94 -49.46 42.75
C LYS A 713 -9.34 -50.73 42.16
#